data_AF-A0A368Y0A2-F1
#
_entry.id   AF-A0A368Y0A2-F1
#
_cell.length_a   1.000
_cell.length_b   1.000
_cell.length_c   1.000
_cell.angle_alpha   90.00
_cell.angle_beta   90.00
_cell.angle_gamma   90.00
#
_symmetry.space_group_name_H-M   'P 1'
#
loop_
_entity.id
_entity.type
_entity.pdbx_description
1 polymer ?
#
loop_
_entity_poly.entity_id
_entity_poly.type
_entity_poly.pdbx_seq_one_letter_code
_entity_poly.pdbx_strand_id
1 'polypeptide(L)'
;MTSLPSWQLALAVSTAAALAACGGDGGNEPVQISTLGNRADLISDGNALVEVQLPTGSNKDTLKVLLNGSDVTAAFTTATDNGRKGLVQGLANGRNVLVAEAAGAKAAELVVTNAPRGGPLLAGTQPAPYICAAPTAVAATATTAAVDASGFTTAATDAQCNTATQTLYFYRTTTAGCSMANPYPSPPATAPANACFKPYTVGQAAPGDLATTTTEAGLTVPYVVRLERGVINRGIYEMAVLIDPAKPWANGLAPQATWTGKLEFIFGGSSGQLRRQLRPASLWNHDAALAKGWMVATNALVDGSRNTNRTAMVDTVIMMKEDITERYGPLVHTVASGCSAGSMSAYGIASSYPGLLDGLLVSCSLNDAESSNQESVDCGLLVEAYDRPRWRELMAAGGYSLDEINLKKARINGHEDYTACIGWYNSFGVQKLAGNYDTAREVTAANRATGVITARSLGQATNGCQLPASQVFDPVGNPSGLRCSQWDHAVATFGKRADGEPNSTRDNTGVQYGLKALVAGTITAEEFVTLNETIGSFDRNGLYSSARAVADLPALQTVYRAGLMPDYQLLARIPILDFRGYDDSLIQPITNTGRTGLHQIWKSFANRARFDQANGTSANYAMWRYGLSPNGFSPSQPLADEGFFVMDQWITAVKASGAGTAAARVLAARPAAAADFCLLSTDAAQTTRVTDPAVCDADPLLKGGTSPREAAGSPRANDLLKCQLKPLDVAEYLPAVLSAEQLARMRAVFADGVCDYSKRGVGFEPARGVTSFAAGPGGQVLPAAPVSTPR
;
A
#
# COMPACT_ATOMS: atom_id res chain seq x y z
N MET A 1 8.65 37.31 24.43
CA MET A 1 7.71 38.44 24.63
C MET A 1 7.97 39.46 23.54
N THR A 2 7.18 39.44 22.47
CA THR A 2 6.95 40.55 21.53
C THR A 2 5.67 40.20 20.78
N SER A 3 4.66 41.02 21.02
CA SER A 3 3.27 40.94 20.56
C SER A 3 3.12 41.29 19.09
N LEU A 4 2.26 40.55 18.38
CA LEU A 4 1.59 41.02 17.16
C LEU A 4 0.09 40.68 17.22
N PRO A 5 -0.76 41.50 16.60
CA PRO A 5 -2.15 41.68 17.01
C PRO A 5 -3.09 40.66 16.37
N SER A 6 -4.09 40.30 17.17
CA SER A 6 -5.38 39.76 16.75
C SER A 6 -5.99 40.57 15.60
N TRP A 7 -6.56 39.91 14.59
CA TRP A 7 -7.96 40.02 14.15
C TRP A 7 -8.22 39.05 12.97
N GLN A 8 -9.46 38.54 12.90
CA GLN A 8 -10.07 37.63 11.91
C GLN A 8 -10.04 36.12 12.19
N LEU A 9 -10.82 35.74 13.22
CA LEU A 9 -11.60 34.50 13.26
C LEU A 9 -12.89 34.68 12.43
N ALA A 10 -13.18 33.74 11.53
CA ALA A 10 -14.53 33.35 11.09
C ALA A 10 -14.41 31.94 10.47
N LEU A 11 -14.52 30.86 11.26
CA LEU A 11 -15.72 30.03 11.43
C LEU A 11 -16.51 29.76 10.14
N ALA A 12 -16.31 28.55 9.59
CA ALA A 12 -17.33 27.82 8.83
C ALA A 12 -17.54 26.47 9.52
N VAL A 13 -18.47 26.47 10.48
CA VAL A 13 -18.99 25.29 11.18
C VAL A 13 -20.38 25.04 10.62
N SER A 14 -20.61 23.79 10.21
CA SER A 14 -21.85 23.01 10.31
C SER A 14 -23.17 23.77 10.32
N THR A 15 -23.96 23.65 9.26
CA THR A 15 -25.41 23.91 9.30
C THR A 15 -26.17 22.60 9.18
N ALA A 16 -26.52 22.03 10.33
CA ALA A 16 -27.68 21.16 10.48
C ALA A 16 -28.25 21.38 11.90
N ALA A 17 -29.39 22.06 11.96
CA ALA A 17 -30.43 22.08 13.00
C ALA A 17 -30.94 23.51 13.30
N ALA A 18 -32.00 23.91 12.59
CA ALA A 18 -32.99 24.85 13.10
C ALA A 18 -34.36 24.51 12.48
N LEU A 19 -35.21 23.84 13.25
CA LEU A 19 -36.64 23.68 12.98
C LEU A 19 -37.37 24.32 14.16
N ALA A 20 -37.86 25.54 13.97
CA ALA A 20 -39.02 26.09 14.67
C ALA A 20 -39.61 27.26 13.86
N ALA A 21 -40.68 26.94 13.15
CA ALA A 21 -41.84 27.78 12.85
C ALA A 21 -41.61 29.19 12.27
N CYS A 22 -41.64 29.27 10.94
CA CYS A 22 -42.52 30.17 10.18
C CYS A 22 -42.75 29.52 8.79
N GLY A 23 -44.01 29.36 8.37
CA GLY A 23 -44.34 28.80 7.06
C GLY A 23 -43.79 29.68 5.94
N GLY A 24 -42.90 29.11 5.12
CA GLY A 24 -42.33 29.73 3.93
C GLY A 24 -42.26 28.69 2.82
N ASP A 25 -42.60 29.09 1.60
CA ASP A 25 -42.81 28.25 0.42
C ASP A 25 -41.68 27.23 0.16
N GLY A 26 -41.98 25.94 0.37
CA GLY A 26 -41.11 24.82 -0.03
C GLY A 26 -40.92 24.67 -1.55
N GLY A 27 -41.54 25.54 -2.36
CA GLY A 27 -41.49 25.48 -3.83
C GLY A 27 -40.22 26.07 -4.47
N ASN A 28 -39.27 26.59 -3.68
CA ASN A 28 -38.08 27.29 -4.20
C ASN A 28 -36.73 26.58 -3.94
N GLU A 29 -36.70 25.50 -3.16
CA GLU A 29 -35.46 24.75 -2.93
C GLU A 29 -35.14 23.84 -4.14
N PRO A 30 -33.86 23.74 -4.54
CA PRO A 30 -33.45 22.86 -5.63
C PRO A 30 -33.39 21.40 -5.20
N VAL A 31 -33.74 20.51 -6.13
CA VAL A 31 -33.42 19.08 -6.03
C VAL A 31 -31.91 18.90 -5.79
N GLN A 32 -31.53 17.90 -4.99
CA GLN A 32 -30.14 17.52 -4.80
C GLN A 32 -29.84 16.22 -5.54
N ILE A 33 -28.74 16.18 -6.27
CA ILE A 33 -28.28 15.01 -7.03
C ILE A 33 -26.88 14.66 -6.53
N SER A 34 -26.67 13.41 -6.13
CA SER A 34 -25.37 12.94 -5.65
C SER A 34 -25.05 11.53 -6.15
N THR A 35 -23.80 11.30 -6.53
CA THR A 35 -23.24 9.96 -6.75
C THR A 35 -22.88 9.32 -5.41
N LEU A 36 -23.22 8.04 -5.21
CA LEU A 36 -23.07 7.35 -3.93
C LEU A 36 -21.78 6.52 -3.82
N GLY A 37 -21.21 6.07 -4.94
CA GLY A 37 -20.00 5.24 -4.96
C GLY A 37 -18.71 6.05 -4.89
N ASN A 38 -18.74 7.29 -5.42
CA ASN A 38 -17.54 8.11 -5.59
C ASN A 38 -17.91 9.58 -5.81
N ARG A 39 -16.91 10.47 -5.86
CA ARG A 39 -17.10 11.84 -6.36
C ARG A 39 -17.57 11.80 -7.82
N ALA A 40 -18.44 12.71 -8.20
CA ALA A 40 -18.99 12.78 -9.55
C ALA A 40 -17.93 13.01 -10.65
N ASP A 41 -16.76 13.55 -10.31
CA ASP A 41 -15.63 13.72 -11.25
C ASP A 41 -14.65 12.53 -11.29
N LEU A 42 -14.94 11.45 -10.57
CA LEU A 42 -14.09 10.25 -10.51
C LEU A 42 -14.86 8.96 -10.85
N ILE A 43 -16.01 9.07 -11.50
CA ILE A 43 -16.83 7.92 -11.92
C ILE A 43 -16.12 7.12 -13.01
N SER A 44 -16.38 5.83 -13.10
CA SER A 44 -15.81 4.92 -14.09
C SER A 44 -16.79 3.86 -14.58
N ASP A 45 -16.42 3.14 -15.64
CA ASP A 45 -17.19 2.01 -16.20
C ASP A 45 -18.59 2.34 -16.76
N GLY A 46 -18.89 3.62 -16.97
CA GLY A 46 -20.08 4.02 -17.71
C GLY A 46 -21.39 3.92 -16.92
N ASN A 47 -21.32 3.73 -15.60
CA ASN A 47 -22.47 3.69 -14.70
C ASN A 47 -22.19 4.47 -13.42
N ALA A 48 -23.25 4.77 -12.67
CA ALA A 48 -23.16 5.42 -11.37
C ALA A 48 -24.40 5.10 -10.54
N LEU A 49 -24.22 4.72 -9.27
CA LEU A 49 -25.32 4.71 -8.31
C LEU A 49 -25.60 6.15 -7.86
N VAL A 50 -26.80 6.65 -8.15
CA VAL A 50 -27.20 8.06 -7.94
C VAL A 50 -28.37 8.13 -6.97
N GLU A 51 -28.30 9.09 -6.05
CA GLU A 51 -29.43 9.52 -5.23
C GLU A 51 -29.93 10.89 -5.69
N VAL A 52 -31.25 11.01 -5.78
CA VAL A 52 -31.95 12.27 -5.99
C VAL A 52 -32.79 12.53 -4.74
N GLN A 53 -32.46 13.60 -4.01
CA GLN A 53 -33.20 14.05 -2.84
C GLN A 53 -34.07 15.25 -3.21
N LEU A 54 -35.33 15.21 -2.83
CA LEU A 54 -36.30 16.26 -3.08
C LEU A 54 -36.52 17.11 -1.83
N PRO A 55 -36.82 18.41 -1.97
CA PRO A 55 -37.27 19.24 -0.88
C PRO A 55 -38.51 18.66 -0.17
N THR A 56 -38.68 19.07 1.09
CA THR A 56 -39.86 18.64 1.88
C THR A 56 -41.14 19.17 1.22
N GLY A 57 -42.11 18.28 0.96
CA GLY A 57 -43.39 18.63 0.34
C GLY A 57 -43.43 18.52 -1.19
N SER A 58 -42.30 18.22 -1.85
CA SER A 58 -42.27 17.94 -3.30
C SER A 58 -42.91 16.59 -3.64
N ASN A 59 -43.47 16.47 -4.84
CA ASN A 59 -44.11 15.23 -5.28
C ASN A 59 -43.09 14.24 -5.87
N LYS A 60 -42.74 13.20 -5.10
CA LYS A 60 -41.78 12.16 -5.49
C LYS A 60 -42.16 11.35 -6.74
N ASP A 61 -43.44 11.30 -7.08
CA ASP A 61 -43.93 10.54 -8.23
C ASP A 61 -43.85 11.32 -9.54
N THR A 62 -43.53 12.62 -9.44
CA THR A 62 -43.28 13.49 -10.59
C THR A 62 -41.79 13.64 -10.90
N LEU A 63 -40.93 12.87 -10.23
CA LEU A 63 -39.50 12.91 -10.49
C LEU A 63 -39.23 12.54 -11.95
N LYS A 64 -38.48 13.39 -12.63
CA LYS A 64 -37.93 13.16 -13.97
C LYS A 64 -36.43 13.34 -13.92
N VAL A 65 -35.68 12.39 -14.45
CA VAL A 65 -34.21 12.44 -14.52
C VAL A 65 -33.74 12.27 -15.95
N LEU A 66 -32.89 13.18 -16.42
CA LEU A 66 -32.30 13.17 -17.75
C LEU A 66 -30.79 12.95 -17.66
N LEU A 67 -30.24 12.05 -18.47
CA LEU A 67 -28.81 11.91 -18.73
C LEU A 67 -28.51 12.44 -20.13
N ASN A 68 -27.75 13.54 -20.21
CA ASN A 68 -27.40 14.18 -21.49
C ASN A 68 -28.64 14.48 -22.37
N GLY A 69 -29.78 14.78 -21.74
CA GLY A 69 -31.07 15.04 -22.41
C GLY A 69 -31.95 13.81 -22.62
N SER A 70 -31.43 12.59 -22.46
CA SER A 70 -32.19 11.33 -22.55
C SER A 70 -32.87 10.99 -21.23
N ASP A 71 -34.13 10.58 -21.26
CA ASP A 71 -34.87 10.21 -20.05
C ASP A 71 -34.36 8.88 -19.47
N VAL A 72 -33.90 8.93 -18.21
CA VAL A 72 -33.41 7.78 -17.44
C VAL A 72 -34.20 7.58 -16.14
N THR A 73 -35.38 8.21 -16.02
CA THR A 73 -36.22 8.19 -14.81
C THR A 73 -36.53 6.77 -14.34
N ALA A 74 -36.71 5.83 -15.28
CA ALA A 74 -37.00 4.42 -14.98
C ALA A 74 -35.90 3.72 -14.16
N ALA A 75 -34.67 4.25 -14.13
CA ALA A 75 -33.59 3.70 -13.30
C ALA A 75 -33.78 3.97 -11.79
N PHE A 76 -34.61 4.94 -11.41
CA PHE A 76 -34.79 5.42 -10.02
C PHE A 76 -35.90 4.67 -9.28
N THR A 77 -35.66 3.39 -9.00
CA THR A 77 -36.69 2.46 -8.48
C THR A 77 -36.75 2.39 -6.95
N THR A 78 -35.69 2.73 -6.24
CA THR A 78 -35.64 2.61 -4.76
C THR A 78 -36.03 3.93 -4.09
N ALA A 79 -37.11 3.93 -3.32
CA ALA A 79 -37.52 5.10 -2.55
C ALA A 79 -36.57 5.37 -1.38
N THR A 80 -36.35 6.64 -1.05
CA THR A 80 -35.70 7.11 0.18
C THR A 80 -36.64 8.01 0.96
N ASP A 81 -36.24 8.40 2.17
CA ASP A 81 -37.04 9.24 3.08
C ASP A 81 -37.59 10.49 2.38
N ASN A 82 -36.79 11.14 1.52
CA ASN A 82 -37.18 12.35 0.78
C ASN A 82 -36.87 12.27 -0.73
N GLY A 83 -36.64 11.09 -1.30
CA GLY A 83 -36.13 10.99 -2.67
C GLY A 83 -36.19 9.59 -3.28
N ARG A 84 -35.34 9.37 -4.29
CA ARG A 84 -35.18 8.07 -4.97
C ARG A 84 -33.71 7.81 -5.29
N LYS A 85 -33.32 6.53 -5.30
CA LYS A 85 -32.02 6.04 -5.77
C LYS A 85 -32.20 5.27 -7.08
N GLY A 86 -31.22 5.40 -7.97
CA GLY A 86 -31.19 4.68 -9.23
C GLY A 86 -29.78 4.35 -9.69
N LEU A 87 -29.65 3.27 -10.45
CA LEU A 87 -28.41 2.91 -11.13
C LEU A 87 -28.45 3.51 -12.53
N VAL A 88 -27.78 4.64 -12.72
CA VAL A 88 -27.65 5.27 -14.03
C VAL A 88 -26.60 4.50 -14.82
N GLN A 89 -26.93 4.16 -16.07
CA GLN A 89 -26.02 3.46 -16.99
C GLN A 89 -25.91 4.24 -18.31
N GLY A 90 -24.87 3.94 -19.10
CA GLY A 90 -24.66 4.55 -20.40
C GLY A 90 -23.99 5.93 -20.33
N LEU A 91 -23.25 6.21 -19.25
CA LEU A 91 -22.40 7.40 -19.17
C LEU A 91 -21.33 7.32 -20.26
N ALA A 92 -21.18 8.39 -21.04
CA ALA A 92 -20.10 8.49 -22.02
C ALA A 92 -18.76 8.71 -21.29
N ASN A 93 -17.64 8.28 -21.87
CA ASN A 93 -16.33 8.68 -21.34
C ASN A 93 -16.19 10.20 -21.42
N GLY A 94 -15.69 10.81 -20.34
CA GLY A 94 -15.63 12.25 -20.17
C GLY A 94 -16.90 12.82 -19.53
N ARG A 95 -17.28 14.03 -19.96
CA ARG A 95 -18.32 14.84 -19.32
C ARG A 95 -19.74 14.33 -19.65
N ASN A 96 -20.56 14.18 -18.61
CA ASN A 96 -21.98 13.89 -18.64
C ASN A 96 -22.74 14.90 -17.77
N VAL A 97 -24.02 15.13 -18.06
CA VAL A 97 -24.90 15.99 -17.25
C VAL A 97 -26.13 15.21 -16.86
N LEU A 98 -26.34 15.08 -15.56
CA LEU A 98 -27.59 14.60 -14.97
C LEU A 98 -28.45 15.81 -14.60
N VAL A 99 -29.70 15.83 -15.04
CA VAL A 99 -30.69 16.83 -14.64
C VAL A 99 -31.83 16.13 -13.94
N ALA A 100 -32.26 16.65 -12.78
CA ALA A 100 -33.43 16.15 -12.06
C ALA A 100 -34.46 17.26 -11.85
N GLU A 101 -35.72 16.92 -12.09
CA GLU A 101 -36.87 17.82 -12.03
C GLU A 101 -38.01 17.13 -11.27
N ALA A 102 -38.73 17.85 -10.42
CA ALA A 102 -39.92 17.34 -9.74
C ALA A 102 -40.89 18.50 -9.46
N ALA A 103 -42.19 18.21 -9.44
CA ALA A 103 -43.19 19.21 -9.10
C ALA A 103 -43.03 19.67 -7.64
N GLY A 104 -43.02 21.00 -7.45
CA GLY A 104 -42.79 21.61 -6.15
C GLY A 104 -41.32 21.66 -5.73
N ALA A 105 -40.37 21.55 -6.67
CA ALA A 105 -38.93 21.75 -6.45
C ALA A 105 -38.31 22.49 -7.63
N LYS A 106 -37.23 23.25 -7.39
CA LYS A 106 -36.43 23.81 -8.49
C LYS A 106 -35.56 22.70 -9.11
N ALA A 107 -35.52 22.66 -10.44
CA ALA A 107 -34.65 21.73 -11.17
C ALA A 107 -33.18 21.93 -10.80
N ALA A 108 -32.40 20.85 -10.84
CA ALA A 108 -30.96 20.89 -10.61
C ALA A 108 -30.21 20.01 -11.60
N GLU A 109 -28.92 20.30 -11.76
CA GLU A 109 -28.01 19.49 -12.55
C GLU A 109 -26.73 19.12 -11.80
N LEU A 110 -26.18 17.95 -12.10
CA LEU A 110 -24.88 17.47 -11.65
C LEU A 110 -24.03 17.08 -12.86
N VAL A 111 -22.82 17.63 -12.93
CA VAL A 111 -21.83 17.21 -13.93
C VAL A 111 -21.10 15.97 -13.41
N VAL A 112 -21.14 14.90 -14.20
CA VAL A 112 -20.46 13.64 -13.92
C VAL A 112 -19.35 13.43 -14.95
N THR A 113 -18.12 13.18 -14.51
CA THR A 113 -17.00 12.80 -15.39
C THR A 113 -16.76 11.31 -15.24
N ASN A 114 -16.89 10.57 -16.34
CA ASN A 114 -16.75 9.12 -16.36
C ASN A 114 -15.45 8.70 -17.08
N ALA A 115 -14.69 7.80 -16.47
CA ALA A 115 -13.51 7.16 -17.04
C ALA A 115 -13.84 5.76 -17.59
N PRO A 116 -13.08 5.24 -18.57
CA PRO A 116 -13.27 3.86 -19.02
C PRO A 116 -12.95 2.86 -17.89
N ARG A 117 -13.54 1.66 -17.94
CA ARG A 117 -13.27 0.54 -16.99
C ARG A 117 -11.79 0.18 -16.85
N GLY A 118 -11.04 0.38 -17.93
CA GLY A 118 -9.59 0.16 -18.00
C GLY A 118 -8.75 1.23 -17.29
N GLY A 119 -9.35 2.33 -16.84
CA GLY A 119 -8.66 3.49 -16.29
C GLY A 119 -7.84 4.25 -17.35
N PRO A 120 -6.94 5.16 -16.92
CA PRO A 120 -6.75 5.61 -15.52
C PRO A 120 -7.79 6.65 -15.07
N LEU A 121 -7.81 6.94 -13.76
CA LEU A 121 -8.58 8.02 -13.13
C LEU A 121 -7.67 9.19 -12.71
N LEU A 122 -6.80 8.95 -11.73
CA LEU A 122 -5.82 9.89 -11.21
C LEU A 122 -4.43 9.58 -11.72
N ALA A 123 -4.12 8.31 -12.02
CA ALA A 123 -2.82 7.95 -12.55
C ALA A 123 -2.58 8.65 -13.90
N GLY A 124 -1.32 8.98 -14.17
CA GLY A 124 -0.93 9.48 -15.48
C GLY A 124 -0.93 8.35 -16.53
N THR A 125 -0.19 8.55 -17.61
CA THR A 125 -0.12 7.57 -18.70
C THR A 125 0.22 6.17 -18.18
N GLN A 126 -0.71 5.27 -18.44
CA GLN A 126 -0.63 3.87 -18.12
C GLN A 126 0.54 3.18 -18.86
N PRO A 127 1.35 2.32 -18.19
CA PRO A 127 2.49 1.68 -18.85
C PRO A 127 2.09 0.85 -20.08
N ALA A 128 2.84 1.01 -21.18
CA ALA A 128 2.67 0.28 -22.44
C ALA A 128 4.04 -0.26 -22.95
N PRO A 129 4.08 -1.44 -23.61
CA PRO A 129 2.97 -2.38 -23.81
C PRO A 129 2.53 -3.03 -22.50
N TYR A 130 1.34 -3.63 -22.52
CA TYR A 130 0.79 -4.42 -21.42
C TYR A 130 0.06 -5.63 -22.01
N ILE A 131 0.51 -6.83 -21.67
CA ILE A 131 0.04 -8.09 -22.25
C ILE A 131 -1.12 -8.62 -21.41
N CYS A 132 -2.32 -8.66 -22.00
CA CYS A 132 -3.51 -9.18 -21.34
C CYS A 132 -3.41 -10.69 -21.12
N ALA A 133 -3.97 -11.16 -20.01
CA ALA A 133 -4.09 -12.58 -19.73
C ALA A 133 -5.13 -13.22 -20.66
N ALA A 134 -5.01 -14.52 -20.90
CA ALA A 134 -5.93 -15.29 -21.74
C ALA A 134 -6.54 -16.47 -20.96
N PRO A 135 -7.60 -17.15 -21.45
CA PRO A 135 -8.14 -18.33 -20.78
C PRO A 135 -7.07 -19.41 -20.51
N THR A 136 -6.17 -19.60 -21.47
CA THR A 136 -5.07 -20.56 -21.40
C THR A 136 -3.73 -19.82 -21.41
N ALA A 137 -2.80 -20.24 -20.55
CA ALA A 137 -1.46 -19.68 -20.53
C ALA A 137 -0.68 -20.03 -21.81
N VAL A 138 0.17 -19.12 -22.26
CA VAL A 138 1.10 -19.32 -23.38
C VAL A 138 2.50 -18.99 -22.91
N ALA A 139 3.43 -19.94 -23.09
CA ALA A 139 4.83 -19.75 -22.76
C ALA A 139 5.45 -18.63 -23.62
N ALA A 140 6.42 -17.91 -23.05
CA ALA A 140 7.20 -16.93 -23.81
C ALA A 140 8.00 -17.63 -24.92
N THR A 141 8.27 -16.91 -26.00
CA THR A 141 9.26 -17.28 -27.00
C THR A 141 10.37 -16.22 -27.04
N ALA A 142 11.36 -16.39 -27.91
CA ALA A 142 12.40 -15.38 -28.10
C ALA A 142 11.85 -14.02 -28.60
N THR A 143 10.66 -14.01 -29.22
CA THR A 143 10.09 -12.80 -29.86
C THR A 143 8.71 -12.41 -29.32
N THR A 144 8.06 -13.27 -28.53
CA THR A 144 6.73 -13.01 -27.95
C THR A 144 6.74 -13.16 -26.43
N ALA A 145 6.09 -12.23 -25.74
CA ALA A 145 5.93 -12.30 -24.29
C ALA A 145 5.08 -13.51 -23.89
N ALA A 146 5.27 -14.00 -22.66
CA ALA A 146 4.35 -14.98 -22.09
C ALA A 146 2.98 -14.34 -21.82
N VAL A 147 1.93 -15.16 -21.94
CA VAL A 147 0.55 -14.80 -21.60
C VAL A 147 0.13 -15.64 -20.41
N ASP A 148 -0.33 -15.00 -19.34
CA ASP A 148 -0.81 -15.69 -18.15
C ASP A 148 -2.22 -16.25 -18.34
N ALA A 149 -2.51 -17.33 -17.62
CA ALA A 149 -3.87 -17.84 -17.49
C ALA A 149 -4.69 -16.89 -16.60
N SER A 150 -5.62 -16.16 -17.24
CA SER A 150 -6.58 -15.28 -16.59
C SER A 150 -7.51 -16.02 -15.63
N GLY A 151 -7.74 -17.32 -15.88
CA GLY A 151 -8.77 -18.08 -15.20
C GLY A 151 -10.19 -17.68 -15.59
N PHE A 152 -10.39 -16.90 -16.66
CA PHE A 152 -11.69 -16.67 -17.29
C PHE A 152 -11.91 -17.68 -18.42
N THR A 153 -13.17 -17.83 -18.86
CA THR A 153 -13.51 -18.67 -20.03
C THR A 153 -13.41 -17.92 -21.35
N THR A 154 -13.38 -16.58 -21.31
CA THR A 154 -13.31 -15.70 -22.48
C THR A 154 -12.02 -14.88 -22.47
N ALA A 155 -11.56 -14.50 -23.66
CA ALA A 155 -10.41 -13.60 -23.83
C ALA A 155 -10.80 -12.14 -23.57
N ALA A 156 -9.79 -11.31 -23.34
CA ALA A 156 -9.94 -9.86 -23.29
C ALA A 156 -10.52 -9.31 -24.60
N THR A 157 -11.39 -8.30 -24.50
CA THR A 157 -12.08 -7.69 -25.64
C THR A 157 -11.34 -6.50 -26.23
N ASP A 158 -10.33 -5.97 -25.55
CA ASP A 158 -9.58 -4.79 -25.97
C ASP A 158 -8.16 -4.73 -25.37
N ALA A 159 -7.41 -3.68 -25.71
CA ALA A 159 -6.06 -3.40 -25.22
C ALA A 159 -6.02 -2.96 -23.74
N GLN A 160 -7.17 -2.68 -23.14
CA GLN A 160 -7.33 -2.40 -21.70
C GLN A 160 -7.63 -3.70 -20.92
N CYS A 161 -7.47 -4.85 -21.57
CA CYS A 161 -7.67 -6.16 -20.98
C CYS A 161 -9.07 -6.37 -20.41
N ASN A 162 -10.07 -5.60 -20.88
CA ASN A 162 -11.43 -5.73 -20.37
C ASN A 162 -11.96 -7.13 -20.70
N THR A 163 -12.52 -7.80 -19.70
CA THR A 163 -13.10 -9.14 -19.82
C THR A 163 -14.42 -9.15 -19.08
N ALA A 164 -15.40 -9.88 -19.61
CA ALA A 164 -16.70 -10.04 -18.97
C ALA A 164 -16.57 -10.58 -17.55
N THR A 165 -17.33 -10.01 -16.63
CA THR A 165 -17.38 -10.44 -15.24
C THR A 165 -17.93 -11.87 -15.14
N GLN A 166 -17.33 -12.70 -14.29
CA GLN A 166 -17.78 -14.05 -13.98
C GLN A 166 -18.18 -14.17 -12.51
N THR A 167 -19.25 -14.93 -12.27
CA THR A 167 -19.72 -15.25 -10.92
C THR A 167 -19.64 -16.75 -10.70
N LEU A 168 -18.99 -17.15 -9.61
CA LEU A 168 -18.86 -18.51 -9.13
C LEU A 168 -19.36 -18.59 -7.69
N TYR A 169 -19.73 -19.78 -7.24
CA TYR A 169 -20.18 -19.99 -5.86
C TYR A 169 -19.37 -21.09 -5.20
N PHE A 170 -19.07 -20.90 -3.93
CA PHE A 170 -18.35 -21.87 -3.11
C PHE A 170 -19.06 -22.01 -1.78
N TYR A 171 -19.02 -23.21 -1.20
CA TYR A 171 -19.53 -23.43 0.14
C TYR A 171 -18.40 -23.82 1.10
N ARG A 172 -18.55 -23.43 2.36
CA ARG A 172 -17.64 -23.84 3.44
C ARG A 172 -18.00 -25.26 3.90
N THR A 173 -17.02 -26.16 3.88
CA THR A 173 -17.20 -27.54 4.38
C THR A 173 -17.17 -27.62 5.91
N THR A 174 -17.84 -28.60 6.52
CA THR A 174 -17.68 -28.97 7.94
C THR A 174 -16.46 -29.86 8.19
N THR A 175 -15.70 -30.24 7.15
CA THR A 175 -14.49 -31.06 7.27
C THR A 175 -13.43 -30.37 8.13
N ALA A 176 -13.02 -31.02 9.22
CA ALA A 176 -11.92 -30.54 10.07
C ALA A 176 -10.57 -30.63 9.35
N GLY A 177 -9.65 -29.69 9.65
CA GLY A 177 -8.30 -29.69 9.07
C GLY A 177 -8.25 -29.44 7.55
N CYS A 178 -9.30 -28.88 6.98
CA CYS A 178 -9.31 -28.44 5.59
C CYS A 178 -8.29 -27.30 5.35
N SER A 179 -7.89 -27.09 4.10
CA SER A 179 -6.94 -26.06 3.69
C SER A 179 -7.65 -24.78 3.20
N MET A 180 -7.25 -23.62 3.72
CA MET A 180 -7.71 -22.30 3.25
C MET A 180 -7.05 -21.84 1.93
N ALA A 181 -6.26 -22.71 1.28
CA ALA A 181 -5.68 -22.42 -0.01
C ALA A 181 -6.76 -22.16 -1.09
N ASN A 182 -6.38 -21.42 -2.13
CA ASN A 182 -7.30 -20.99 -3.18
C ASN A 182 -8.05 -22.19 -3.80
N PRO A 183 -9.39 -22.25 -3.69
CA PRO A 183 -10.21 -23.34 -4.24
C PRO A 183 -10.43 -23.24 -5.75
N TYR A 184 -9.99 -22.13 -6.37
CA TYR A 184 -10.10 -21.90 -7.81
C TYR A 184 -8.80 -21.31 -8.39
N PRO A 185 -7.68 -22.05 -8.37
CA PRO A 185 -6.43 -21.58 -8.95
C PRO A 185 -6.50 -21.56 -10.49
N SER A 186 -5.65 -20.77 -11.13
CA SER A 186 -5.54 -20.78 -12.59
C SER A 186 -4.83 -22.06 -13.07
N PRO A 187 -5.28 -22.66 -14.18
CA PRO A 187 -4.54 -23.75 -14.81
C PRO A 187 -3.08 -23.39 -15.08
N PRO A 188 -2.12 -24.34 -14.98
CA PRO A 188 -2.33 -25.77 -14.73
C PRO A 188 -2.46 -26.14 -13.24
N ALA A 189 -2.41 -25.17 -12.32
CA ALA A 189 -2.57 -25.47 -10.90
C ALA A 189 -3.98 -26.01 -10.63
N THR A 190 -4.08 -27.01 -9.77
CA THR A 190 -5.34 -27.65 -9.37
C THR A 190 -5.71 -27.25 -7.95
N ALA A 191 -7.01 -27.15 -7.69
CA ALA A 191 -7.50 -26.90 -6.34
C ALA A 191 -7.08 -28.05 -5.40
N PRO A 192 -6.71 -27.76 -4.14
CA PRO A 192 -6.37 -28.81 -3.18
C PRO A 192 -7.58 -29.69 -2.90
N ALA A 193 -7.37 -31.01 -2.82
CA ALA A 193 -8.46 -31.97 -2.60
C ALA A 193 -9.19 -31.75 -1.26
N ASN A 194 -8.50 -31.20 -0.27
CA ASN A 194 -9.04 -30.88 1.06
C ASN A 194 -9.34 -29.37 1.25
N ALA A 195 -9.70 -28.63 0.20
CA ALA A 195 -10.05 -27.21 0.32
C ALA A 195 -11.21 -26.97 1.31
N CYS A 196 -11.11 -25.92 2.13
CA CYS A 196 -12.16 -25.49 3.05
C CYS A 196 -13.38 -24.92 2.32
N PHE A 197 -13.16 -24.31 1.16
CA PHE A 197 -14.21 -23.85 0.27
C PHE A 197 -14.28 -24.78 -0.94
N LYS A 198 -15.47 -25.30 -1.23
CA LYS A 198 -15.72 -26.25 -2.33
C LYS A 198 -16.72 -25.65 -3.33
N PRO A 199 -16.62 -25.95 -4.63
CA PRO A 199 -17.57 -25.43 -5.62
C PRO A 199 -19.03 -25.73 -5.24
N TYR A 200 -19.91 -24.75 -5.46
CA TYR A 200 -21.34 -24.84 -5.19
C TYR A 200 -22.15 -24.45 -6.44
N THR A 201 -23.26 -25.13 -6.69
CA THR A 201 -24.21 -24.80 -7.76
C THR A 201 -25.52 -24.37 -7.14
N VAL A 202 -25.90 -23.11 -7.34
CA VAL A 202 -27.16 -22.55 -6.83
C VAL A 202 -28.35 -23.31 -7.41
N GLY A 203 -29.33 -23.63 -6.56
CA GLY A 203 -30.54 -24.38 -6.92
C GLY A 203 -30.39 -25.91 -6.90
N GLN A 204 -29.19 -26.44 -6.66
CA GLN A 204 -28.99 -27.87 -6.42
C GLN A 204 -29.19 -28.23 -4.94
N ALA A 205 -29.39 -29.52 -4.65
CA ALA A 205 -29.48 -30.01 -3.28
C ALA A 205 -28.22 -29.65 -2.48
N ALA A 206 -28.40 -29.22 -1.23
CA ALA A 206 -27.30 -28.84 -0.35
C ALA A 206 -26.36 -30.03 -0.09
N PRO A 207 -25.04 -29.87 -0.23
CA PRO A 207 -24.07 -30.89 0.17
C PRO A 207 -24.21 -31.27 1.64
N GLY A 208 -24.00 -32.54 1.98
CA GLY A 208 -24.15 -33.04 3.35
C GLY A 208 -23.13 -32.45 4.34
N ASP A 209 -21.99 -31.95 3.85
CA ASP A 209 -20.95 -31.27 4.62
C ASP A 209 -21.01 -29.74 4.51
N LEU A 210 -22.13 -29.17 4.05
CA LEU A 210 -22.35 -27.72 4.00
C LEU A 210 -22.44 -27.15 5.42
N ALA A 211 -21.50 -26.26 5.78
CA ALA A 211 -21.56 -25.53 7.04
C ALA A 211 -22.62 -24.43 7.04
N THR A 212 -22.97 -23.95 8.23
CA THR A 212 -23.75 -22.72 8.42
C THR A 212 -22.87 -21.67 9.09
N THR A 213 -23.23 -20.39 8.94
CA THR A 213 -22.60 -19.27 9.65
C THR A 213 -23.65 -18.28 10.14
N THR A 214 -23.28 -17.46 11.12
CA THR A 214 -24.11 -16.38 11.66
C THR A 214 -23.44 -15.03 11.44
N THR A 215 -24.11 -14.16 10.69
CA THR A 215 -23.64 -12.80 10.37
C THR A 215 -23.60 -11.90 11.60
N GLU A 216 -22.99 -10.72 11.46
CA GLU A 216 -23.02 -9.69 12.53
C GLU A 216 -24.45 -9.22 12.88
N ALA A 217 -25.37 -9.29 11.92
CA ALA A 217 -26.79 -8.98 12.14
C ALA A 217 -27.57 -10.12 12.83
N GLY A 218 -26.89 -11.21 13.22
CA GLY A 218 -27.52 -12.37 13.87
C GLY A 218 -28.27 -13.31 12.93
N LEU A 219 -28.09 -13.16 11.61
CA LEU A 219 -28.73 -14.01 10.62
C LEU A 219 -27.93 -15.31 10.42
N THR A 220 -28.56 -16.46 10.67
CA THR A 220 -27.96 -17.77 10.38
C THR A 220 -28.34 -18.25 8.99
N VAL A 221 -27.35 -18.50 8.14
CA VAL A 221 -27.52 -18.93 6.74
C VAL A 221 -26.61 -20.10 6.40
N PRO A 222 -26.90 -20.87 5.33
CA PRO A 222 -25.91 -21.75 4.73
C PRO A 222 -24.64 -20.95 4.38
N TYR A 223 -23.47 -21.47 4.73
CA TYR A 223 -22.22 -20.74 4.50
C TYR A 223 -21.77 -20.90 3.03
N VAL A 224 -22.44 -20.16 2.16
CA VAL A 224 -22.18 -20.07 0.72
C VAL A 224 -21.68 -18.68 0.37
N VAL A 225 -20.53 -18.62 -0.29
CA VAL A 225 -19.92 -17.38 -0.75
C VAL A 225 -20.02 -17.27 -2.27
N ARG A 226 -20.36 -16.07 -2.73
CA ARG A 226 -20.28 -15.66 -4.13
C ARG A 226 -18.88 -15.11 -4.38
N LEU A 227 -18.16 -15.70 -5.32
CA LEU A 227 -16.92 -15.16 -5.87
C LEU A 227 -17.23 -14.45 -7.19
N GLU A 228 -17.06 -13.13 -7.23
CA GLU A 228 -17.06 -12.36 -8.47
C GLU A 228 -15.63 -12.07 -8.93
N ARG A 229 -15.39 -12.21 -10.23
CA ARG A 229 -14.10 -11.93 -10.86
C ARG A 229 -14.30 -11.15 -12.14
N GLY A 230 -13.45 -10.17 -12.37
CA GLY A 230 -13.47 -9.35 -13.59
C GLY A 230 -12.17 -8.57 -13.74
N VAL A 231 -12.19 -7.55 -14.59
CA VAL A 231 -11.05 -6.65 -14.80
C VAL A 231 -11.45 -5.21 -14.56
N ILE A 232 -10.69 -4.49 -13.74
CA ILE A 232 -10.81 -3.05 -13.47
C ILE A 232 -9.39 -2.44 -13.46
N ASN A 233 -9.22 -1.28 -14.11
CA ASN A 233 -7.93 -0.59 -14.27
C ASN A 233 -6.85 -1.43 -14.99
N ARG A 234 -7.23 -2.44 -15.80
CA ARG A 234 -6.40 -3.55 -16.34
C ARG A 234 -6.00 -4.64 -15.36
N GLY A 235 -6.30 -4.51 -14.08
CA GLY A 235 -6.05 -5.55 -13.08
C GLY A 235 -7.19 -6.54 -12.96
N ILE A 236 -6.88 -7.84 -12.93
CA ILE A 236 -7.87 -8.85 -12.55
C ILE A 236 -8.21 -8.65 -11.07
N TYR A 237 -9.50 -8.53 -10.75
CA TYR A 237 -9.99 -8.47 -9.38
C TYR A 237 -10.70 -9.75 -8.98
N GLU A 238 -10.75 -9.98 -7.67
CA GLU A 238 -11.55 -11.02 -7.04
C GLU A 238 -12.27 -10.42 -5.83
N MET A 239 -13.57 -10.70 -5.71
CA MET A 239 -14.40 -10.28 -4.59
C MET A 239 -15.22 -11.46 -4.10
N ALA A 240 -15.13 -11.77 -2.81
CA ALA A 240 -15.93 -12.81 -2.19
C ALA A 240 -16.85 -12.20 -1.13
N VAL A 241 -18.11 -12.63 -1.11
CA VAL A 241 -19.10 -12.20 -0.11
C VAL A 241 -20.08 -13.31 0.21
N LEU A 242 -20.53 -13.39 1.46
CA LEU A 242 -21.57 -14.30 1.91
C LEU A 242 -22.92 -13.97 1.26
N ILE A 243 -23.63 -14.98 0.78
CA ILE A 243 -24.94 -14.84 0.16
C ILE A 243 -25.98 -15.77 0.79
N ASP A 244 -27.24 -15.39 0.65
CA ASP A 244 -28.36 -16.33 0.71
C ASP A 244 -28.61 -16.89 -0.71
N PRO A 245 -28.27 -18.16 -0.98
CA PRO A 245 -28.44 -18.76 -2.31
C PRO A 245 -29.91 -18.90 -2.73
N ALA A 246 -30.87 -18.71 -1.82
CA ALA A 246 -32.30 -18.71 -2.15
C ALA A 246 -32.83 -17.34 -2.60
N LYS A 247 -32.00 -16.28 -2.54
CA LYS A 247 -32.39 -14.92 -2.92
C LYS A 247 -31.59 -14.44 -4.13
N PRO A 248 -32.20 -13.66 -5.04
CA PRO A 248 -31.46 -13.02 -6.12
C PRO A 248 -30.54 -11.92 -5.58
N TRP A 249 -29.55 -11.52 -6.38
CA TRP A 249 -28.74 -10.33 -6.14
C TRP A 249 -28.52 -9.60 -7.46
N ALA A 250 -29.36 -8.60 -7.73
CA ALA A 250 -29.35 -7.91 -9.02
C ALA A 250 -28.31 -6.78 -9.08
N ASN A 251 -28.35 -5.83 -8.13
CA ASN A 251 -27.47 -4.67 -8.05
C ASN A 251 -27.52 -4.03 -6.65
N GLY A 252 -26.81 -2.91 -6.47
CA GLY A 252 -26.68 -2.19 -5.20
C GLY A 252 -27.93 -1.45 -4.72
N LEU A 253 -29.02 -1.45 -5.50
CA LEU A 253 -30.31 -0.88 -5.07
C LEU A 253 -31.09 -1.80 -4.12
N ALA A 254 -30.78 -3.10 -4.13
CA ALA A 254 -31.42 -4.09 -3.26
C ALA A 254 -30.40 -5.14 -2.75
N PRO A 255 -29.48 -4.74 -1.85
CA PRO A 255 -28.51 -5.67 -1.27
C PRO A 255 -29.18 -6.78 -0.46
N GLN A 256 -28.56 -7.96 -0.40
CA GLN A 256 -29.06 -9.04 0.47
C GLN A 256 -28.81 -8.73 1.95
N ALA A 257 -29.67 -9.25 2.84
CA ALA A 257 -29.53 -9.07 4.28
C ALA A 257 -28.28 -9.75 4.89
N THR A 258 -27.63 -10.66 4.14
CA THR A 258 -26.33 -11.23 4.53
C THR A 258 -25.19 -10.23 4.40
N TRP A 259 -25.38 -9.15 3.63
CA TRP A 259 -24.38 -8.12 3.39
C TRP A 259 -24.36 -7.07 4.48
N THR A 260 -23.20 -6.84 5.09
CA THR A 260 -23.04 -5.83 6.13
C THR A 260 -22.73 -4.43 5.59
N GLY A 261 -22.39 -4.31 4.30
CA GLY A 261 -21.82 -3.08 3.74
C GLY A 261 -20.34 -2.89 4.09
N LYS A 262 -19.68 -3.85 4.75
CA LYS A 262 -18.30 -3.72 5.21
C LYS A 262 -17.32 -4.49 4.34
N LEU A 263 -16.23 -3.82 3.95
CA LEU A 263 -15.23 -4.31 3.01
C LEU A 263 -13.87 -4.47 3.68
N GLU A 264 -13.27 -5.65 3.54
CA GLU A 264 -11.85 -5.86 3.73
C GLU A 264 -11.15 -5.90 2.36
N PHE A 265 -10.23 -4.97 2.13
CA PHE A 265 -9.49 -4.83 0.88
C PHE A 265 -8.03 -5.26 1.07
N ILE A 266 -7.64 -6.35 0.39
CA ILE A 266 -6.33 -6.98 0.58
C ILE A 266 -5.31 -6.41 -0.41
N PHE A 267 -4.18 -5.96 0.13
CA PHE A 267 -3.01 -5.48 -0.59
C PHE A 267 -1.87 -6.51 -0.57
N GLY A 268 -1.33 -6.83 -1.75
CA GLY A 268 -0.25 -7.82 -1.88
C GLY A 268 1.14 -7.26 -1.58
N GLY A 269 2.03 -8.14 -1.10
CA GLY A 269 3.43 -7.82 -0.77
C GLY A 269 4.38 -7.85 -1.97
N SER A 270 5.70 -7.77 -1.69
CA SER A 270 6.78 -7.76 -2.68
C SER A 270 6.81 -6.52 -3.60
N SER A 271 7.65 -6.55 -4.63
CA SER A 271 7.79 -5.48 -5.63
C SER A 271 7.98 -6.10 -7.02
N GLY A 272 7.39 -5.47 -8.05
CA GLY A 272 7.45 -5.88 -9.45
C GLY A 272 6.94 -4.79 -10.40
N GLN A 273 7.43 -4.80 -11.63
CA GLN A 273 7.18 -3.82 -12.70
C GLN A 273 6.81 -4.50 -14.03
N LEU A 274 6.06 -5.59 -13.92
CA LEU A 274 5.73 -6.50 -15.01
C LEU A 274 4.86 -5.81 -16.06
N ARG A 275 5.03 -6.18 -17.34
CA ARG A 275 4.19 -5.70 -18.45
C ARG A 275 3.11 -6.70 -18.84
N ARG A 276 2.57 -7.43 -17.87
CA ARG A 276 1.62 -8.53 -18.06
C ARG A 276 0.50 -8.45 -17.03
N GLN A 277 -0.70 -8.85 -17.41
CA GLN A 277 -1.84 -9.00 -16.52
C GLN A 277 -1.75 -10.37 -15.81
N LEU A 278 -1.82 -10.36 -14.48
CA LEU A 278 -1.86 -11.57 -13.66
C LEU A 278 -3.08 -11.55 -12.73
N ARG A 279 -3.39 -12.69 -12.10
CA ARG A 279 -4.36 -12.76 -11.01
C ARG A 279 -3.78 -12.21 -9.71
N PRO A 280 -4.58 -11.63 -8.81
CA PRO A 280 -4.13 -11.17 -7.49
C PRO A 280 -3.69 -12.33 -6.58
N ALA A 281 -3.16 -11.99 -5.41
CA ALA A 281 -3.01 -12.93 -4.30
C ALA A 281 -4.38 -13.49 -3.85
N SER A 282 -4.35 -14.61 -3.13
CA SER A 282 -5.56 -15.29 -2.64
C SER A 282 -6.23 -14.50 -1.53
N LEU A 283 -7.57 -14.43 -1.55
CA LEU A 283 -8.42 -13.83 -0.51
C LEU A 283 -9.02 -14.84 0.48
N TRP A 284 -8.79 -16.14 0.25
CA TRP A 284 -9.55 -17.21 0.89
C TRP A 284 -9.21 -17.47 2.35
N ASN A 285 -8.11 -16.93 2.87
CA ASN A 285 -7.71 -17.04 4.27
C ASN A 285 -8.40 -16.00 5.20
N HIS A 286 -9.35 -15.23 4.69
CA HIS A 286 -10.13 -14.23 5.45
C HIS A 286 -11.51 -14.77 5.86
N ASP A 287 -11.53 -15.96 6.47
CA ASP A 287 -12.76 -16.69 6.85
C ASP A 287 -13.61 -15.89 7.85
N ALA A 288 -12.98 -15.22 8.82
CA ALA A 288 -13.68 -14.42 9.83
C ALA A 288 -14.53 -13.29 9.21
N ALA A 289 -14.00 -12.60 8.21
CA ALA A 289 -14.71 -11.55 7.48
C ALA A 289 -15.90 -12.15 6.70
N LEU A 290 -15.65 -13.18 5.89
CA LEU A 290 -16.69 -13.83 5.08
C LEU A 290 -17.82 -14.41 5.94
N ALA A 291 -17.49 -15.09 7.04
CA ALA A 291 -18.44 -15.69 7.96
C ALA A 291 -19.39 -14.66 8.58
N LYS A 292 -18.93 -13.42 8.73
CA LYS A 292 -19.65 -12.30 9.33
C LYS A 292 -20.46 -11.47 8.33
N GLY A 293 -20.38 -11.80 7.04
CA GLY A 293 -21.09 -11.06 6.00
C GLY A 293 -20.32 -9.84 5.49
N TRP A 294 -19.00 -9.79 5.69
CA TRP A 294 -18.14 -8.84 5.02
C TRP A 294 -17.79 -9.33 3.62
N MET A 295 -17.38 -8.39 2.78
CA MET A 295 -16.82 -8.64 1.48
C MET A 295 -15.33 -8.58 1.65
N VAL A 296 -14.65 -9.54 1.04
CA VAL A 296 -13.20 -9.54 0.93
C VAL A 296 -12.86 -9.33 -0.54
N ALA A 297 -12.08 -8.30 -0.84
CA ALA A 297 -11.73 -7.95 -2.22
C ALA A 297 -10.23 -7.74 -2.41
N THR A 298 -9.75 -8.01 -3.61
CA THR A 298 -8.37 -7.71 -4.01
C THR A 298 -8.27 -7.53 -5.52
N ASN A 299 -7.19 -6.91 -5.98
CA ASN A 299 -6.90 -6.71 -7.40
C ASN A 299 -5.40 -6.81 -7.67
N ALA A 300 -5.04 -7.40 -8.81
CA ALA A 300 -3.66 -7.62 -9.19
C ALA A 300 -2.79 -6.35 -9.24
N LEU A 301 -3.39 -5.17 -9.43
CA LEU A 301 -2.68 -3.90 -9.43
C LEU A 301 -2.43 -3.30 -8.05
N VAL A 302 -3.07 -3.79 -7.00
CA VAL A 302 -2.73 -3.45 -5.60
C VAL A 302 -1.78 -4.44 -4.96
N ASP A 303 -1.29 -5.41 -5.74
CA ASP A 303 -0.31 -6.39 -5.33
C ASP A 303 1.10 -5.93 -5.75
N GLY A 304 1.93 -5.67 -4.75
CA GLY A 304 3.29 -5.17 -4.94
C GLY A 304 4.13 -6.02 -5.88
N SER A 305 3.93 -7.34 -5.91
CA SER A 305 4.69 -8.27 -6.75
C SER A 305 4.40 -8.10 -8.25
N ARG A 306 3.34 -7.36 -8.61
CA ARG A 306 2.84 -7.20 -9.97
C ARG A 306 2.87 -5.76 -10.42
N ASN A 307 2.61 -4.84 -9.50
CA ASN A 307 2.60 -3.41 -9.76
C ASN A 307 3.21 -2.67 -8.58
N THR A 308 4.00 -1.65 -8.86
CA THR A 308 4.54 -0.72 -7.84
C THR A 308 4.21 0.74 -8.14
N ASN A 309 3.38 1.00 -9.17
CA ASN A 309 2.92 2.35 -9.49
C ASN A 309 1.83 2.73 -8.47
N ARG A 310 2.21 3.62 -7.55
CA ARG A 310 1.39 4.00 -6.39
C ARG A 310 0.11 4.71 -6.78
N THR A 311 0.16 5.56 -7.81
CA THR A 311 -1.03 6.27 -8.31
C THR A 311 -2.03 5.31 -8.97
N ALA A 312 -1.54 4.29 -9.70
CA ALA A 312 -2.40 3.27 -10.28
C ALA A 312 -3.06 2.38 -9.20
N MET A 313 -2.37 2.15 -8.07
CA MET A 313 -2.97 1.45 -6.92
C MET A 313 -4.13 2.25 -6.32
N VAL A 314 -3.98 3.58 -6.19
CA VAL A 314 -5.05 4.47 -5.72
C VAL A 314 -6.26 4.38 -6.65
N ASP A 315 -6.05 4.52 -7.97
CA ASP A 315 -7.11 4.38 -8.99
C ASP A 315 -7.86 3.06 -8.83
N THR A 316 -7.14 1.95 -8.68
CA THR A 316 -7.75 0.63 -8.54
C THR A 316 -8.67 0.54 -7.34
N VAL A 317 -8.29 1.09 -6.18
CA VAL A 317 -9.14 1.08 -4.98
C VAL A 317 -10.37 1.96 -5.17
N ILE A 318 -10.22 3.14 -5.77
CA ILE A 318 -11.32 4.05 -6.08
C ILE A 318 -12.35 3.35 -6.96
N MET A 319 -11.91 2.83 -8.12
CA MET A 319 -12.79 2.18 -9.11
C MET A 319 -13.46 0.92 -8.54
N MET A 320 -12.74 0.13 -7.74
CA MET A 320 -13.34 -1.05 -7.13
C MET A 320 -14.39 -0.73 -6.08
N LYS A 321 -14.17 0.29 -5.24
CA LYS A 321 -15.18 0.69 -4.24
C LYS A 321 -16.44 1.22 -4.91
N GLU A 322 -16.30 1.89 -6.04
CA GLU A 322 -17.41 2.36 -6.87
C GLU A 322 -18.19 1.17 -7.47
N ASP A 323 -17.52 0.25 -8.16
CA ASP A 323 -18.14 -0.96 -8.75
C ASP A 323 -18.82 -1.83 -7.68
N ILE A 324 -18.22 -1.95 -6.48
CA ILE A 324 -18.83 -2.61 -5.32
C ILE A 324 -20.11 -1.88 -4.90
N THR A 325 -20.08 -0.55 -4.82
CA THR A 325 -21.26 0.24 -4.42
C THR A 325 -22.41 0.07 -5.40
N GLU A 326 -22.13 0.02 -6.69
CA GLU A 326 -23.14 -0.12 -7.75
C GLU A 326 -23.76 -1.50 -7.81
N ARG A 327 -22.99 -2.54 -7.48
CA ARG A 327 -23.42 -3.95 -7.58
C ARG A 327 -23.94 -4.52 -6.27
N TYR A 328 -23.37 -4.10 -5.15
CA TYR A 328 -23.63 -4.66 -3.83
C TYR A 328 -24.24 -3.65 -2.86
N GLY A 329 -24.18 -2.36 -3.17
CA GLY A 329 -24.75 -1.28 -2.37
C GLY A 329 -23.70 -0.51 -1.57
N PRO A 330 -24.05 0.67 -1.03
CA PRO A 330 -23.12 1.58 -0.39
C PRO A 330 -22.28 0.93 0.73
N LEU A 331 -21.00 1.27 0.76
CA LEU A 331 -20.06 0.81 1.77
C LEU A 331 -20.23 1.58 3.09
N VAL A 332 -20.33 0.82 4.18
CA VAL A 332 -20.31 1.34 5.55
C VAL A 332 -18.88 1.50 6.00
N HIS A 333 -18.03 0.47 5.92
CA HIS A 333 -16.60 0.51 6.29
C HIS A 333 -15.72 -0.04 5.17
N THR A 334 -14.49 0.48 5.05
CA THR A 334 -13.41 -0.13 4.25
C THR A 334 -12.14 -0.27 5.07
N VAL A 335 -11.76 -1.51 5.41
CA VAL A 335 -10.50 -1.85 6.07
C VAL A 335 -9.50 -2.28 5.01
N ALA A 336 -8.31 -1.68 5.01
CA ALA A 336 -7.19 -2.19 4.23
C ALA A 336 -6.42 -3.22 5.05
N SER A 337 -6.09 -4.37 4.45
CA SER A 337 -5.20 -5.35 5.06
C SER A 337 -4.02 -5.71 4.17
N GLY A 338 -2.85 -5.92 4.76
CA GLY A 338 -1.65 -6.22 3.97
C GLY A 338 -0.36 -6.31 4.78
N CYS A 339 0.57 -7.11 4.24
CA CYS A 339 1.90 -7.34 4.79
C CYS A 339 2.95 -6.72 3.86
N SER A 340 4.08 -6.22 4.38
CA SER A 340 5.21 -5.75 3.56
C SER A 340 4.79 -4.61 2.63
N ALA A 341 4.97 -4.74 1.31
CA ALA A 341 4.46 -3.75 0.36
C ALA A 341 2.95 -3.50 0.42
N GLY A 342 2.16 -4.47 0.89
CA GLY A 342 0.74 -4.26 1.13
C GLY A 342 0.49 -3.21 2.23
N SER A 343 1.30 -3.22 3.30
CA SER A 343 1.24 -2.20 4.35
C SER A 343 1.65 -0.81 3.83
N MET A 344 2.69 -0.74 2.98
CA MET A 344 3.12 0.52 2.35
C MET A 344 2.01 1.11 1.46
N SER A 345 1.32 0.27 0.69
CA SER A 345 0.18 0.68 -0.13
C SER A 345 -0.98 1.18 0.74
N ALA A 346 -1.29 0.48 1.84
CA ALA A 346 -2.34 0.89 2.78
C ALA A 346 -2.06 2.29 3.39
N TYR A 347 -0.84 2.53 3.90
CA TYR A 347 -0.43 3.85 4.39
C TYR A 347 -0.45 4.92 3.29
N GLY A 348 0.15 4.63 2.13
CA GLY A 348 0.24 5.56 1.01
C GLY A 348 -1.12 5.97 0.46
N ILE A 349 -2.06 5.02 0.34
CA ILE A 349 -3.42 5.29 -0.16
C ILE A 349 -4.23 6.09 0.85
N ALA A 350 -4.19 5.74 2.14
CA ALA A 350 -4.89 6.50 3.18
C ALA A 350 -4.37 7.95 3.30
N SER A 351 -3.08 8.17 3.02
CA SER A 351 -2.47 9.50 2.97
C SER A 351 -2.82 10.28 1.69
N SER A 352 -2.63 9.68 0.52
CA SER A 352 -2.83 10.35 -0.78
C SER A 352 -4.30 10.56 -1.13
N TYR A 353 -5.20 9.74 -0.56
CA TYR A 353 -6.66 9.90 -0.66
C TYR A 353 -7.32 9.74 0.72
N PRO A 354 -7.30 10.79 1.56
CA PRO A 354 -7.95 10.76 2.87
C PRO A 354 -9.45 10.47 2.74
N GLY A 355 -9.95 9.50 3.51
CA GLY A 355 -11.35 9.05 3.48
C GLY A 355 -11.62 7.88 2.52
N LEU A 356 -10.62 7.42 1.75
CA LEU A 356 -10.80 6.22 0.92
C LEU A 356 -10.78 4.92 1.76
N LEU A 357 -10.06 4.93 2.88
CA LEU A 357 -9.96 3.81 3.83
C LEU A 357 -10.40 4.30 5.22
N ASP A 358 -11.10 3.45 5.97
CA ASP A 358 -11.59 3.76 7.31
C ASP A 358 -10.68 3.21 8.42
N GLY A 359 -9.82 2.24 8.12
CA GLY A 359 -8.84 1.70 9.07
C GLY A 359 -7.86 0.72 8.41
N LEU A 360 -6.72 0.50 9.06
CA LEU A 360 -5.63 -0.32 8.50
C LEU A 360 -5.30 -1.50 9.44
N LEU A 361 -5.47 -2.73 8.92
CA LEU A 361 -5.06 -3.97 9.57
C LEU A 361 -3.79 -4.51 8.89
N VAL A 362 -2.63 -4.06 9.36
CA VAL A 362 -1.35 -4.33 8.71
C VAL A 362 -0.51 -5.33 9.48
N SER A 363 0.38 -6.02 8.79
CA SER A 363 1.34 -6.95 9.39
C SER A 363 2.71 -6.80 8.76
N CYS A 364 3.75 -7.31 9.42
CA CYS A 364 5.14 -7.26 8.94
C CYS A 364 5.51 -5.89 8.32
N SER A 365 4.99 -4.80 8.91
CA SER A 365 4.79 -3.57 8.14
C SER A 365 6.08 -2.86 7.80
N LEU A 366 6.08 -2.26 6.61
CA LEU A 366 7.04 -1.28 6.14
C LEU A 366 6.37 0.09 6.15
N ASN A 367 7.14 1.16 6.39
CA ASN A 367 6.57 2.51 6.59
C ASN A 367 5.94 3.07 5.31
N ASP A 368 6.71 3.04 4.22
CA ASP A 368 6.34 3.53 2.91
C ASP A 368 7.37 3.08 1.86
N ALA A 369 7.03 3.25 0.58
CA ALA A 369 7.83 2.80 -0.54
C ALA A 369 9.21 3.49 -0.63
N GLU A 370 9.27 4.78 -0.36
CA GLU A 370 10.46 5.59 -0.60
C GLU A 370 11.52 5.36 0.49
N SER A 371 11.11 5.43 1.77
CA SER A 371 11.99 5.20 2.90
C SER A 371 12.40 3.73 3.07
N SER A 372 11.57 2.79 2.62
CA SER A 372 11.94 1.37 2.59
C SER A 372 12.88 1.05 1.43
N ASN A 373 12.66 1.64 0.26
CA ASN A 373 13.61 1.54 -0.85
C ASN A 373 14.96 2.17 -0.49
N GLN A 374 14.97 3.27 0.28
CA GLN A 374 16.17 3.90 0.80
C GLN A 374 17.00 2.92 1.65
N GLU A 375 16.38 2.21 2.59
CA GLU A 375 17.07 1.16 3.36
C GLU A 375 17.53 0.01 2.47
N SER A 376 16.68 -0.47 1.54
CA SER A 376 17.07 -1.52 0.59
C SER A 376 18.32 -1.14 -0.22
N VAL A 377 18.43 0.12 -0.62
CA VAL A 377 19.62 0.66 -1.29
C VAL A 377 20.80 0.71 -0.32
N ASP A 378 20.66 1.35 0.83
CA ASP A 378 21.73 1.50 1.83
C ASP A 378 22.31 0.15 2.23
N CYS A 379 21.46 -0.84 2.52
CA CYS A 379 21.89 -2.21 2.82
C CYS A 379 22.60 -2.88 1.64
N GLY A 380 22.12 -2.68 0.41
CA GLY A 380 22.79 -3.22 -0.77
C GLY A 380 24.19 -2.62 -0.98
N LEU A 381 24.35 -1.32 -0.72
CA LEU A 381 25.65 -0.64 -0.78
C LEU A 381 26.60 -1.16 0.30
N LEU A 382 26.11 -1.39 1.52
CA LEU A 382 26.91 -1.92 2.61
C LEU A 382 27.40 -3.35 2.30
N VAL A 383 26.53 -4.22 1.79
CA VAL A 383 26.91 -5.58 1.37
C VAL A 383 27.98 -5.53 0.27
N GLU A 384 27.80 -4.69 -0.75
CA GLU A 384 28.80 -4.49 -1.81
C GLU A 384 30.12 -3.93 -1.27
N ALA A 385 30.07 -2.95 -0.37
CA ALA A 385 31.26 -2.34 0.22
C ALA A 385 32.09 -3.33 1.05
N TYR A 386 31.44 -4.21 1.81
CA TYR A 386 32.13 -5.23 2.60
C TYR A 386 32.85 -6.30 1.76
N ASP A 387 32.41 -6.51 0.52
CA ASP A 387 33.06 -7.42 -0.43
C ASP A 387 34.28 -6.78 -1.13
N ARG A 388 34.41 -5.45 -1.12
CA ARG A 388 35.49 -4.76 -1.83
C ARG A 388 36.87 -5.11 -1.27
N PRO A 389 37.92 -5.22 -2.13
CA PRO A 389 39.28 -5.52 -1.70
C PRO A 389 39.77 -4.63 -0.57
N ARG A 390 39.56 -3.31 -0.70
CA ARG A 390 40.01 -2.33 0.29
C ARG A 390 39.43 -2.57 1.69
N TRP A 391 38.15 -2.93 1.78
CA TRP A 391 37.54 -3.26 3.07
C TRP A 391 38.06 -4.59 3.62
N ARG A 392 38.15 -5.61 2.77
CA ARG A 392 38.66 -6.94 3.16
C ARG A 392 40.11 -6.90 3.64
N GLU A 393 40.96 -6.18 2.93
CA GLU A 393 42.35 -5.95 3.29
C GLU A 393 42.46 -5.23 4.63
N LEU A 394 41.61 -4.23 4.89
CA LEU A 394 41.57 -3.52 6.17
C LEU A 394 41.15 -4.43 7.32
N MET A 395 40.14 -5.28 7.12
CA MET A 395 39.72 -6.27 8.12
C MET A 395 40.83 -7.29 8.40
N ALA A 396 41.52 -7.77 7.35
CA ALA A 396 42.62 -8.74 7.48
C ALA A 396 43.85 -8.12 8.15
N ALA A 397 44.23 -6.89 7.79
CA ALA A 397 45.36 -6.18 8.38
C ALA A 397 45.13 -5.84 9.87
N GLY A 398 43.87 -5.65 10.27
CA GLY A 398 43.49 -5.48 11.67
C GLY A 398 43.57 -6.78 12.50
N GLY A 399 43.73 -7.94 11.87
CA GLY A 399 43.81 -9.23 12.56
C GLY A 399 42.50 -9.68 13.21
N TYR A 400 41.35 -9.14 12.78
CA TYR A 400 40.05 -9.45 13.36
C TYR A 400 39.55 -10.85 13.00
N SER A 401 38.94 -11.52 13.97
CA SER A 401 38.14 -12.73 13.75
C SER A 401 36.89 -12.44 12.92
N LEU A 402 36.28 -13.48 12.35
CA LEU A 402 35.04 -13.33 11.59
C LEU A 402 33.90 -12.77 12.45
N ASP A 403 33.82 -13.16 13.72
CA ASP A 403 32.79 -12.68 14.64
C ASP A 403 32.96 -11.18 14.96
N GLU A 404 34.20 -10.72 15.15
CA GLU A 404 34.50 -9.28 15.31
C GLU A 404 34.14 -8.49 14.05
N ILE A 405 34.49 -9.02 12.87
CA ILE A 405 34.11 -8.40 11.58
C ILE A 405 32.60 -8.31 11.45
N ASN A 406 31.88 -9.38 11.79
CA ASN A 406 30.42 -9.42 11.69
C ASN A 406 29.73 -8.54 12.74
N LEU A 407 30.32 -8.38 13.93
CA LEU A 407 29.87 -7.39 14.91
C LEU A 407 30.06 -5.95 14.38
N LYS A 408 31.20 -5.64 13.76
CA LYS A 408 31.44 -4.34 13.10
C LYS A 408 30.38 -4.09 12.02
N LYS A 409 30.14 -5.04 11.12
CA LYS A 409 29.10 -4.95 10.09
C LYS A 409 27.71 -4.72 10.70
N ALA A 410 27.34 -5.46 11.74
CA ALA A 410 26.05 -5.28 12.42
C ALA A 410 25.88 -3.86 12.97
N ARG A 411 26.91 -3.30 13.61
CA ARG A 411 26.88 -1.93 14.15
C ARG A 411 26.87 -0.85 13.07
N ILE A 412 27.57 -1.06 11.96
CA ILE A 412 27.51 -0.16 10.79
C ILE A 412 26.10 -0.20 10.17
N ASN A 413 25.54 -1.40 10.01
CA ASN A 413 24.19 -1.60 9.44
C ASN A 413 23.08 -1.06 10.34
N GLY A 414 23.33 -0.90 11.65
CA GLY A 414 22.31 -0.53 12.63
C GLY A 414 21.31 -1.65 12.96
N HIS A 415 21.53 -2.86 12.47
CA HIS A 415 20.62 -3.98 12.67
C HIS A 415 21.05 -4.88 13.83
N GLU A 416 20.20 -5.83 14.20
CA GLU A 416 20.52 -6.85 15.21
C GLU A 416 21.81 -7.59 14.84
N ASP A 417 21.92 -7.98 13.57
CA ASP A 417 23.11 -8.55 12.98
C ASP A 417 23.33 -8.08 11.54
N TYR A 418 24.44 -8.51 10.96
CA TYR A 418 24.86 -8.10 9.61
C TYR A 418 24.03 -8.70 8.47
N THR A 419 23.23 -9.75 8.74
CA THR A 419 22.48 -10.50 7.74
C THR A 419 21.16 -9.87 7.34
N ALA A 420 20.64 -8.92 8.12
CA ALA A 420 19.49 -8.12 7.73
C ALA A 420 19.70 -7.42 6.36
N CYS A 421 20.88 -6.82 6.17
CA CYS A 421 21.22 -6.22 4.88
C CYS A 421 21.44 -7.24 3.76
N ILE A 422 21.86 -8.47 4.09
CA ILE A 422 21.90 -9.58 3.12
C ILE A 422 20.48 -9.94 2.67
N GLY A 423 19.49 -9.93 3.58
CA GLY A 423 18.08 -10.13 3.25
C GLY A 423 17.60 -9.12 2.21
N TRP A 424 17.78 -7.82 2.48
CA TRP A 424 17.47 -6.74 1.54
C TRP A 424 18.20 -6.89 0.20
N TYR A 425 19.49 -7.18 0.22
CA TYR A 425 20.33 -7.32 -0.97
C TYR A 425 19.86 -8.49 -1.85
N ASN A 426 19.65 -9.67 -1.27
CA ASN A 426 19.24 -10.86 -2.01
C ASN A 426 17.80 -10.75 -2.54
N SER A 427 16.88 -10.16 -1.76
CA SER A 427 15.47 -10.07 -2.16
C SER A 427 15.21 -9.01 -3.23
N PHE A 428 15.92 -7.88 -3.20
CA PHE A 428 15.59 -6.71 -4.02
C PHE A 428 16.78 -6.13 -4.81
N GLY A 429 17.96 -6.75 -4.78
CA GLY A 429 19.11 -6.31 -5.59
C GLY A 429 18.81 -6.31 -7.09
N VAL A 430 18.30 -7.44 -7.61
CA VAL A 430 17.98 -7.59 -9.05
C VAL A 430 16.80 -6.74 -9.51
N GLN A 431 15.86 -6.40 -8.61
CA GLN A 431 14.69 -5.58 -8.95
C GLN A 431 15.06 -4.12 -9.25
N LYS A 432 16.27 -3.69 -8.87
CA LYS A 432 16.78 -2.34 -9.15
C LYS A 432 17.36 -2.23 -10.56
N LEU A 433 17.68 -3.36 -11.21
CA LEU A 433 18.31 -3.38 -12.52
C LEU A 433 17.35 -2.90 -13.60
N ALA A 434 17.82 -1.96 -14.44
CA ALA A 434 17.12 -1.57 -15.64
C ALA A 434 17.49 -2.52 -16.79
N GLY A 435 16.48 -2.98 -17.53
CA GLY A 435 16.68 -3.72 -18.76
C GLY A 435 17.02 -5.19 -18.59
N ASN A 436 17.73 -5.74 -19.58
CA ASN A 436 18.15 -7.13 -19.63
C ASN A 436 19.36 -7.37 -18.72
N TYR A 437 19.35 -8.51 -18.02
CA TYR A 437 20.48 -9.00 -17.25
C TYR A 437 20.53 -10.53 -17.30
N ASP A 438 21.74 -11.09 -17.34
CA ASP A 438 22.01 -12.52 -17.44
C ASP A 438 22.70 -13.10 -16.19
N THR A 439 22.99 -12.23 -15.22
CA THR A 439 23.73 -12.56 -14.01
C THR A 439 23.01 -11.99 -12.81
N ALA A 440 22.77 -12.82 -11.79
CA ALA A 440 22.31 -12.38 -10.49
C ALA A 440 23.49 -12.40 -9.50
N ARG A 441 23.64 -11.33 -8.72
CA ARG A 441 24.59 -11.26 -7.61
C ARG A 441 23.83 -11.52 -6.31
N GLU A 442 24.31 -12.43 -5.49
CA GLU A 442 23.66 -12.82 -4.23
C GLU A 442 24.68 -13.29 -3.19
N VAL A 443 24.34 -13.18 -1.91
CA VAL A 443 25.07 -13.87 -0.83
C VAL A 443 24.33 -15.18 -0.55
N THR A 444 24.88 -16.29 -1.03
CA THR A 444 24.27 -17.62 -0.91
C THR A 444 24.20 -18.08 0.56
N ALA A 445 23.38 -19.09 0.85
CA ALA A 445 23.29 -19.67 2.19
C ALA A 445 24.66 -20.10 2.75
N ALA A 446 25.53 -20.69 1.92
CA ALA A 446 26.89 -21.09 2.29
C ALA A 446 27.81 -19.90 2.60
N ASN A 447 27.56 -18.75 1.97
CA ASN A 447 28.38 -17.54 2.15
C ASN A 447 27.80 -16.57 3.18
N ARG A 448 26.67 -16.87 3.83
CA ARG A 448 26.06 -15.97 4.83
C ARG A 448 27.00 -15.66 5.99
N ALA A 449 27.85 -16.60 6.42
CA ALA A 449 28.80 -16.36 7.50
C ALA A 449 29.84 -15.29 7.13
N THR A 450 30.36 -15.33 5.90
CA THR A 450 31.44 -14.45 5.42
C THR A 450 30.92 -13.17 4.77
N GLY A 451 29.70 -13.19 4.23
CA GLY A 451 29.12 -12.12 3.43
C GLY A 451 29.65 -12.07 2.00
N VAL A 452 30.32 -13.12 1.51
CA VAL A 452 30.87 -13.16 0.15
C VAL A 452 29.74 -13.21 -0.88
N ILE A 453 29.77 -12.27 -1.81
CA ILE A 453 28.86 -12.18 -2.96
C ILE A 453 29.30 -13.18 -4.02
N THR A 454 28.35 -14.00 -4.46
CA THR A 454 28.50 -14.89 -5.60
C THR A 454 27.77 -14.29 -6.80
N ALA A 455 28.39 -14.35 -7.97
CA ALA A 455 27.72 -14.09 -9.24
C ALA A 455 27.24 -15.43 -9.82
N ARG A 456 25.94 -15.52 -10.11
CA ARG A 456 25.31 -16.69 -10.72
C ARG A 456 24.79 -16.32 -12.11
N SER A 457 25.25 -17.04 -13.13
CA SER A 457 24.65 -16.96 -14.46
C SER A 457 23.22 -17.50 -14.43
N LEU A 458 22.30 -16.80 -15.07
CA LEU A 458 20.89 -17.15 -15.18
C LEU A 458 20.60 -18.08 -16.36
N GLY A 459 21.59 -18.37 -17.21
CA GLY A 459 21.45 -19.21 -18.41
C GLY A 459 20.68 -18.55 -19.56
N GLN A 460 19.76 -17.64 -19.26
CA GLN A 460 19.03 -16.80 -20.23
C GLN A 460 18.91 -15.38 -19.69
N ALA A 461 19.03 -14.39 -20.58
CA ALA A 461 18.78 -13.00 -20.23
C ALA A 461 17.32 -12.83 -19.77
N THR A 462 17.15 -12.19 -18.62
CA THR A 462 15.85 -11.87 -18.01
C THR A 462 15.74 -10.37 -17.77
N ASN A 463 14.55 -9.90 -17.40
CA ASN A 463 14.29 -8.48 -17.15
C ASN A 463 13.05 -8.25 -16.28
N GLY A 464 12.97 -7.07 -15.67
CA GLY A 464 11.83 -6.65 -14.84
C GLY A 464 10.52 -6.46 -15.63
N CYS A 465 10.59 -6.25 -16.95
CA CYS A 465 9.40 -6.14 -17.80
C CYS A 465 8.67 -7.48 -17.98
N GLN A 466 9.41 -8.60 -17.87
CA GLN A 466 9.02 -9.92 -18.38
C GLN A 466 8.59 -9.91 -19.85
N LEU A 467 9.33 -9.17 -20.68
CA LEU A 467 9.15 -9.11 -22.12
C LEU A 467 10.33 -9.77 -22.84
N PRO A 468 10.18 -10.11 -24.13
CA PRO A 468 11.30 -10.58 -24.95
C PRO A 468 12.48 -9.60 -24.88
N ALA A 469 13.70 -10.14 -24.81
CA ALA A 469 14.90 -9.34 -24.63
C ALA A 469 15.06 -8.23 -25.69
N SER A 470 14.59 -8.48 -26.93
CA SER A 470 14.61 -7.50 -28.03
C SER A 470 13.73 -6.27 -27.82
N GLN A 471 12.78 -6.29 -26.86
CA GLN A 471 11.91 -5.15 -26.54
C GLN A 471 12.44 -4.33 -25.35
N VAL A 472 13.41 -4.87 -24.64
CA VAL A 472 13.86 -4.39 -23.34
C VAL A 472 15.22 -3.73 -23.50
N PHE A 473 15.46 -2.72 -22.66
CA PHE A 473 16.70 -1.96 -22.64
C PHE A 473 17.90 -2.91 -22.53
N ASP A 474 18.85 -2.73 -23.43
CA ASP A 474 20.20 -3.28 -23.34
C ASP A 474 21.16 -2.16 -23.74
N PRO A 475 22.18 -1.84 -22.94
CA PRO A 475 23.03 -0.69 -23.19
C PRO A 475 23.78 -0.75 -24.53
N VAL A 476 23.93 -1.93 -25.13
CA VAL A 476 24.64 -2.14 -26.40
C VAL A 476 23.68 -2.48 -27.53
N GLY A 477 22.86 -3.53 -27.35
CA GLY A 477 22.00 -4.09 -28.39
C GLY A 477 20.65 -3.39 -28.55
N ASN A 478 20.17 -2.67 -27.53
CA ASN A 478 18.86 -2.00 -27.58
C ASN A 478 18.78 -0.81 -26.59
N PRO A 479 19.55 0.28 -26.82
CA PRO A 479 19.65 1.38 -25.85
C PRO A 479 18.34 2.18 -25.69
N SER A 480 17.39 2.05 -26.62
CA SER A 480 16.07 2.68 -26.56
C SER A 480 14.97 1.76 -26.01
N GLY A 481 15.32 0.53 -25.59
CA GLY A 481 14.35 -0.45 -25.11
C GLY A 481 13.68 -0.07 -23.79
N LEU A 482 12.65 -0.84 -23.42
CA LEU A 482 11.94 -0.64 -22.15
C LEU A 482 12.83 -1.01 -20.96
N ARG A 483 13.01 -0.08 -20.03
CA ARG A 483 13.90 -0.25 -18.88
C ARG A 483 13.26 -1.03 -17.73
N CYS A 484 12.00 -0.74 -17.42
CA CYS A 484 11.20 -1.39 -16.36
C CYS A 484 11.91 -1.48 -14.99
N SER A 485 12.77 -0.51 -14.67
CA SER A 485 13.20 -0.33 -13.29
C SER A 485 12.04 0.22 -12.46
N GLN A 486 12.16 0.14 -11.13
CA GLN A 486 11.20 0.78 -10.22
C GLN A 486 11.01 2.29 -10.52
N TRP A 487 12.04 2.98 -11.00
CA TRP A 487 11.98 4.42 -11.29
C TRP A 487 11.26 4.71 -12.60
N ASP A 488 11.47 3.87 -13.62
CA ASP A 488 10.75 3.98 -14.91
C ASP A 488 9.24 3.80 -14.72
N HIS A 489 8.84 2.96 -13.76
CA HIS A 489 7.44 2.70 -13.45
C HIS A 489 6.73 3.89 -12.80
N ALA A 490 7.47 4.87 -12.28
CA ALA A 490 6.97 6.10 -11.67
C ALA A 490 7.09 7.34 -12.59
N VAL A 491 7.52 7.20 -13.85
CA VAL A 491 7.71 8.34 -14.77
C VAL A 491 6.45 9.17 -14.99
N ALA A 492 5.27 8.54 -15.04
CA ALA A 492 4.00 9.27 -15.16
C ALA A 492 3.74 10.21 -13.96
N THR A 493 4.34 9.92 -12.81
CA THR A 493 4.21 10.66 -11.56
C THR A 493 5.34 11.68 -11.40
N PHE A 494 6.60 11.24 -11.51
CA PHE A 494 7.78 12.07 -11.21
C PHE A 494 8.43 12.69 -12.43
N GLY A 495 8.16 12.18 -13.63
CA GLY A 495 8.74 12.68 -14.88
C GLY A 495 10.17 12.23 -15.10
N LYS A 496 10.80 12.85 -16.09
CA LYS A 496 12.17 12.58 -16.51
C LYS A 496 13.05 13.81 -16.34
N ARG A 497 14.34 13.56 -16.25
CA ARG A 497 15.41 14.56 -16.32
C ARG A 497 15.64 14.98 -17.77
N ALA A 498 16.47 16.01 -17.96
CA ALA A 498 16.85 16.49 -19.29
C ALA A 498 17.64 15.46 -20.11
N ASP A 499 18.35 14.54 -19.45
CA ASP A 499 19.08 13.42 -20.06
C ASP A 499 18.18 12.22 -20.42
N GLY A 500 16.88 12.28 -20.12
CA GLY A 500 15.91 11.24 -20.45
C GLY A 500 15.75 10.14 -19.40
N GLU A 501 16.56 10.14 -18.34
CA GLU A 501 16.46 9.20 -17.21
C GLU A 501 15.29 9.59 -16.27
N PRO A 502 14.69 8.63 -15.55
CA PRO A 502 13.61 8.92 -14.62
C PRO A 502 14.10 9.76 -13.43
N ASN A 503 13.27 10.71 -12.97
CA ASN A 503 13.50 11.42 -11.72
C ASN A 503 13.42 10.45 -10.53
N SER A 504 14.18 10.71 -9.47
CA SER A 504 14.20 9.85 -8.27
C SER A 504 14.30 10.63 -6.97
N THR A 505 13.72 10.05 -5.93
CA THR A 505 13.77 10.48 -4.53
C THR A 505 15.04 10.02 -3.79
N ARG A 506 15.87 9.16 -4.42
CA ARG A 506 17.04 8.54 -3.77
C ARG A 506 18.19 9.53 -3.60
N ASP A 507 18.64 9.69 -2.36
CA ASP A 507 19.83 10.48 -2.02
C ASP A 507 20.69 9.75 -0.98
N ASN A 508 22.01 9.79 -1.11
CA ASN A 508 22.92 9.44 -0.01
C ASN A 508 24.14 10.38 0.08
N THR A 509 23.98 11.63 -0.39
CA THR A 509 25.07 12.61 -0.54
C THR A 509 25.77 12.89 0.79
N GLY A 510 25.01 13.23 1.83
CA GLY A 510 25.53 13.62 3.15
C GLY A 510 25.56 12.50 4.20
N VAL A 511 25.24 11.25 3.82
CA VAL A 511 25.08 10.14 4.77
C VAL A 511 26.44 9.57 5.19
N GLN A 512 26.72 9.59 6.50
CA GLN A 512 27.96 9.09 7.09
C GLN A 512 27.77 7.67 7.64
N TYR A 513 27.89 6.65 6.79
CA TYR A 513 27.67 5.26 7.20
C TYR A 513 28.68 4.85 8.30
N GLY A 514 28.17 4.22 9.37
CA GLY A 514 28.99 3.79 10.50
C GLY A 514 29.29 4.86 11.56
N LEU A 515 28.72 6.07 11.48
CA LEU A 515 28.99 7.17 12.42
C LEU A 515 28.82 6.76 13.89
N LYS A 516 27.68 6.16 14.27
CA LYS A 516 27.47 5.71 15.65
C LYS A 516 28.40 4.58 16.05
N ALA A 517 28.81 3.72 15.11
CA ALA A 517 29.78 2.66 15.38
C ALA A 517 31.19 3.22 15.64
N LEU A 518 31.56 4.32 14.97
CA LEU A 518 32.81 5.06 15.23
C LEU A 518 32.77 5.69 16.62
N VAL A 519 31.70 6.44 16.92
CA VAL A 519 31.53 7.11 18.23
C VAL A 519 31.51 6.09 19.38
N ALA A 520 30.92 4.91 19.16
CA ALA A 520 30.92 3.82 20.13
C ALA A 520 32.27 3.07 20.22
N GLY A 521 33.27 3.41 19.40
CA GLY A 521 34.57 2.73 19.35
C GLY A 521 34.53 1.31 18.79
N THR A 522 33.43 0.89 18.15
CA THR A 522 33.32 -0.45 17.54
C THR A 522 34.11 -0.53 16.23
N ILE A 523 34.17 0.57 15.48
CA ILE A 523 35.01 0.70 14.30
C ILE A 523 36.07 1.78 14.51
N THR A 524 37.22 1.59 13.87
CA THR A 524 38.32 2.57 13.94
C THR A 524 38.04 3.78 13.03
N ALA A 525 38.77 4.87 13.24
CA ALA A 525 38.72 6.02 12.34
C ALA A 525 39.06 5.62 10.88
N GLU A 526 40.03 4.72 10.69
CA GLU A 526 40.40 4.28 9.34
C GLU A 526 39.32 3.43 8.67
N GLU A 527 38.65 2.58 9.44
CA GLU A 527 37.48 1.80 8.98
C GLU A 527 36.33 2.73 8.56
N PHE A 528 36.03 3.75 9.36
CA PHE A 528 34.98 4.72 9.05
C PHE A 528 35.27 5.54 7.79
N VAL A 529 36.49 6.06 7.63
CA VAL A 529 36.88 6.83 6.44
C VAL A 529 36.89 5.94 5.21
N THR A 530 37.50 4.75 5.30
CA THR A 530 37.57 3.80 4.17
C THR A 530 36.19 3.36 3.70
N LEU A 531 35.26 3.11 4.63
CA LEU A 531 33.87 2.78 4.30
C LEU A 531 33.22 3.91 3.49
N ASN A 532 33.31 5.14 3.96
CA ASN A 532 32.63 6.27 3.32
C ASN A 532 33.25 6.68 1.97
N GLU A 533 34.53 6.37 1.73
CA GLU A 533 35.18 6.49 0.42
C GLU A 533 34.76 5.37 -0.55
N THR A 534 34.37 4.20 -0.04
CA THR A 534 34.10 3.00 -0.85
C THR A 534 32.61 2.76 -1.11
N ILE A 535 31.71 3.40 -0.34
CA ILE A 535 30.28 3.06 -0.34
C ILE A 535 29.55 3.37 -1.66
N GLY A 536 29.90 4.48 -2.32
CA GLY A 536 29.28 4.90 -3.58
C GLY A 536 27.74 4.97 -3.55
N SER A 537 27.12 4.61 -4.67
CA SER A 537 25.68 4.38 -4.82
C SER A 537 25.41 3.41 -5.98
N PHE A 538 24.14 3.11 -6.28
CA PHE A 538 23.76 2.59 -7.60
C PHE A 538 23.46 3.76 -8.56
N ASP A 539 23.70 3.59 -9.86
CA ASP A 539 23.28 4.51 -10.91
C ASP A 539 21.77 4.37 -11.20
N ARG A 540 21.28 4.92 -12.32
CA ARG A 540 19.87 4.79 -12.75
C ARG A 540 19.56 3.46 -13.45
N ASN A 541 20.60 2.71 -13.85
CA ASN A 541 20.46 1.33 -14.33
C ASN A 541 20.47 0.30 -13.19
N GLY A 542 20.65 0.74 -11.93
CA GLY A 542 20.78 -0.15 -10.78
C GLY A 542 22.16 -0.78 -10.63
N LEU A 543 23.15 -0.33 -11.40
CA LEU A 543 24.53 -0.81 -11.32
C LEU A 543 25.33 0.02 -10.33
N TYR A 544 26.32 -0.58 -9.68
CA TYR A 544 27.17 0.14 -8.73
C TYR A 544 27.91 1.29 -9.43
N SER A 545 27.99 2.43 -8.74
CA SER A 545 28.75 3.63 -9.09
C SER A 545 29.54 4.10 -7.88
N SER A 546 30.76 4.59 -8.10
CA SER A 546 31.54 5.25 -7.05
C SER A 546 30.96 6.60 -6.64
N ALA A 547 30.12 7.21 -7.47
CA ALA A 547 29.43 8.45 -7.14
C ALA A 547 28.22 8.17 -6.23
N ARG A 548 28.00 9.05 -5.25
CA ARG A 548 26.79 9.06 -4.42
C ARG A 548 25.58 9.50 -5.23
N ALA A 549 24.39 9.01 -4.87
CA ALA A 549 23.15 9.41 -5.50
C ALA A 549 22.68 10.77 -4.96
N VAL A 550 22.24 11.61 -5.88
CA VAL A 550 21.57 12.88 -5.61
C VAL A 550 20.11 12.75 -6.03
N ALA A 551 19.19 13.03 -5.11
CA ALA A 551 17.76 13.04 -5.44
C ALA A 551 17.39 14.25 -6.31
N ASP A 552 16.42 14.06 -7.20
CA ASP A 552 15.89 15.10 -8.07
C ASP A 552 14.80 15.90 -7.33
N LEU A 553 14.97 17.23 -7.24
CA LEU A 553 14.04 18.11 -6.51
C LEU A 553 12.57 17.97 -6.97
N PRO A 554 12.25 17.88 -8.28
CA PRO A 554 10.86 17.67 -8.70
C PRO A 554 10.22 16.39 -8.16
N ALA A 555 10.98 15.29 -8.04
CA ALA A 555 10.48 14.05 -7.44
C ALA A 555 10.24 14.22 -5.95
N LEU A 556 11.15 14.88 -5.23
CA LEU A 556 10.99 15.17 -3.79
C LEU A 556 9.75 16.01 -3.53
N GLN A 557 9.55 17.11 -4.26
CA GLN A 557 8.36 17.95 -4.09
C GLN A 557 7.07 17.18 -4.39
N THR A 558 7.07 16.37 -5.46
CA THR A 558 5.89 15.60 -5.86
C THR A 558 5.54 14.53 -4.83
N VAL A 559 6.52 13.78 -4.32
CA VAL A 559 6.26 12.66 -3.40
C VAL A 559 5.66 13.13 -2.08
N TYR A 560 6.10 14.29 -1.55
CA TYR A 560 5.52 14.88 -0.35
C TYR A 560 4.17 15.54 -0.63
N ARG A 561 4.07 16.42 -1.65
CA ARG A 561 2.83 17.17 -1.96
C ARG A 561 1.65 16.26 -2.29
N ALA A 562 1.90 15.14 -2.96
CA ALA A 562 0.87 14.17 -3.33
C ALA A 562 0.54 13.16 -2.21
N GLY A 563 1.20 13.25 -1.04
CA GLY A 563 1.00 12.32 0.08
C GLY A 563 1.44 10.88 -0.23
N LEU A 564 2.31 10.69 -1.24
CA LEU A 564 2.87 9.39 -1.63
C LEU A 564 3.95 8.94 -0.64
N MET A 565 4.73 9.88 -0.10
CA MET A 565 5.32 9.74 1.23
C MET A 565 4.19 10.00 2.24
N PRO A 566 3.82 9.03 3.10
CA PRO A 566 2.63 9.19 3.92
C PRO A 566 2.70 10.39 4.87
N ASP A 567 1.64 11.19 4.88
CA ASP A 567 1.43 12.29 5.82
C ASP A 567 0.75 11.76 7.08
N TYR A 568 1.47 11.73 8.19
CA TYR A 568 0.99 11.13 9.44
C TYR A 568 -0.07 11.99 10.15
N GLN A 569 -0.30 13.24 9.72
CA GLN A 569 -1.46 14.02 10.17
C GLN A 569 -2.77 13.56 9.49
N LEU A 570 -2.67 13.04 8.27
CA LEU A 570 -3.80 12.44 7.56
C LEU A 570 -4.07 11.02 8.08
N LEU A 571 -3.02 10.24 8.33
CA LEU A 571 -3.15 8.90 8.90
C LEU A 571 -3.69 8.89 10.34
N ALA A 572 -3.47 9.95 11.12
CA ALA A 572 -4.03 10.07 12.47
C ALA A 572 -5.57 10.08 12.51
N ARG A 573 -6.23 10.23 11.34
CA ARG A 573 -7.68 10.27 11.18
C ARG A 573 -8.33 8.89 11.09
N ILE A 574 -7.53 7.83 11.09
CA ILE A 574 -8.02 6.44 11.05
C ILE A 574 -7.31 5.55 12.09
N PRO A 575 -7.99 4.51 12.61
CA PRO A 575 -7.39 3.47 13.43
C PRO A 575 -6.43 2.58 12.65
N ILE A 576 -5.35 2.16 13.30
CA ILE A 576 -4.31 1.30 12.72
C ILE A 576 -3.95 0.22 13.74
N LEU A 577 -3.92 -1.03 13.30
CA LEU A 577 -3.44 -2.18 14.08
C LEU A 577 -2.31 -2.86 13.30
N ASP A 578 -1.12 -2.92 13.89
CA ASP A 578 0.07 -3.55 13.33
C ASP A 578 0.42 -4.84 14.06
N PHE A 579 0.28 -5.97 13.36
CA PHE A 579 0.82 -7.26 13.76
C PHE A 579 2.31 -7.34 13.45
N ARG A 580 3.12 -7.27 14.50
CA ARG A 580 4.58 -7.23 14.38
C ARG A 580 5.25 -8.53 14.78
N GLY A 581 5.45 -9.40 13.80
CA GLY A 581 6.30 -10.59 13.92
C GLY A 581 7.79 -10.30 13.72
N TYR A 582 8.65 -11.11 14.33
CA TYR A 582 10.10 -11.00 14.20
C TYR A 582 10.65 -11.55 12.87
N ASP A 583 11.44 -10.75 12.15
CA ASP A 583 12.15 -11.10 10.90
C ASP A 583 13.49 -10.34 10.76
N ASP A 584 14.17 -10.01 11.87
CA ASP A 584 15.35 -9.13 11.84
C ASP A 584 16.65 -9.85 11.42
N SER A 585 16.66 -11.19 11.32
CA SER A 585 17.88 -11.99 11.14
C SER A 585 17.70 -13.23 10.24
N LEU A 586 18.74 -13.58 9.48
CA LEU A 586 18.88 -14.83 8.73
C LEU A 586 19.66 -15.94 9.45
N ILE A 587 20.22 -15.69 10.64
CA ILE A 587 21.16 -16.59 11.33
C ILE A 587 20.76 -16.99 12.76
N GLN A 588 19.77 -16.33 13.37
CA GLN A 588 19.29 -16.75 14.70
C GLN A 588 18.64 -18.15 14.66
N PRO A 589 18.86 -19.02 15.69
CA PRO A 589 18.38 -20.40 15.70
C PRO A 589 16.88 -20.44 16.00
N ILE A 590 16.08 -20.15 14.98
CA ILE A 590 14.63 -20.13 15.09
C ILE A 590 14.08 -20.96 13.93
N THR A 591 13.39 -22.04 14.28
CA THR A 591 12.83 -23.07 13.38
C THR A 591 11.65 -22.58 12.53
N ASN A 592 11.43 -21.27 12.47
CA ASN A 592 10.28 -20.69 11.81
C ASN A 592 10.50 -20.60 10.29
N THR A 593 9.55 -21.16 9.54
CA THR A 593 9.55 -21.10 8.07
C THR A 593 9.18 -19.67 7.61
N GLY A 594 9.80 -19.19 6.54
CA GLY A 594 9.43 -17.91 5.91
C GLY A 594 10.27 -16.68 6.27
N ARG A 595 11.39 -16.82 7.01
CA ARG A 595 12.30 -15.70 7.27
C ARG A 595 12.93 -15.12 6.02
N THR A 596 13.03 -13.80 5.99
CA THR A 596 13.67 -13.02 4.93
C THR A 596 14.70 -12.02 5.43
N GLY A 597 14.73 -11.71 6.73
CA GLY A 597 15.69 -10.77 7.30
C GLY A 597 15.41 -9.30 6.97
N LEU A 598 14.19 -8.98 6.51
CA LEU A 598 13.87 -7.66 5.94
C LEU A 598 12.66 -6.96 6.56
N HIS A 599 11.78 -7.68 7.26
CA HIS A 599 10.61 -7.08 7.93
C HIS A 599 10.95 -6.63 9.36
N GLN A 600 12.00 -5.82 9.49
CA GLN A 600 12.59 -5.55 10.81
C GLN A 600 11.60 -4.85 11.76
N ILE A 601 11.67 -5.20 13.05
CA ILE A 601 10.76 -4.69 14.08
C ILE A 601 10.81 -3.18 14.23
N TRP A 602 11.97 -2.57 13.97
CA TRP A 602 12.18 -1.14 14.08
C TRP A 602 11.20 -0.30 13.23
N LYS A 603 10.65 -0.87 12.16
CA LYS A 603 9.69 -0.21 11.26
C LYS A 603 8.42 0.26 11.97
N SER A 604 7.87 -0.53 12.90
CA SER A 604 6.70 -0.13 13.69
C SER A 604 7.03 1.05 14.61
N PHE A 605 8.24 1.06 15.18
CA PHE A 605 8.72 2.16 16.02
C PHE A 605 8.96 3.43 15.20
N ALA A 606 9.39 3.30 13.94
CA ALA A 606 9.47 4.43 13.02
C ALA A 606 8.07 5.01 12.71
N ASN A 607 7.05 4.17 12.53
CA ASN A 607 5.66 4.64 12.40
C ASN A 607 5.21 5.42 13.64
N ARG A 608 5.46 4.91 14.85
CA ARG A 608 5.15 5.62 16.10
C ARG A 608 5.86 6.96 16.19
N ALA A 609 7.16 6.99 15.93
CA ALA A 609 7.95 8.22 15.96
C ALA A 609 7.40 9.27 14.98
N ARG A 610 6.95 8.85 13.78
CA ARG A 610 6.29 9.74 12.82
C ARG A 610 4.94 10.25 13.31
N PHE A 611 4.12 9.42 13.96
CA PHE A 611 2.87 9.88 14.58
C PHE A 611 3.13 10.87 15.73
N ASP A 612 4.07 10.56 16.63
CA ASP A 612 4.43 11.43 17.75
C ASP A 612 4.96 12.78 17.25
N GLN A 613 5.82 12.77 16.23
CA GLN A 613 6.35 14.00 15.61
C GLN A 613 5.26 14.83 14.92
N ALA A 614 4.30 14.19 14.24
CA ALA A 614 3.28 14.88 13.46
C ALA A 614 2.08 15.36 14.29
N ASN A 615 1.73 14.64 15.36
CA ASN A 615 0.48 14.80 16.10
C ASN A 615 0.67 14.91 17.62
N GLY A 616 1.87 14.72 18.15
CA GLY A 616 2.15 14.67 19.59
C GLY A 616 1.70 13.38 20.28
N THR A 617 1.21 12.40 19.52
CA THR A 617 0.77 11.09 20.04
C THR A 617 0.68 10.06 18.90
N SER A 618 0.96 8.80 19.23
CA SER A 618 0.73 7.63 18.38
C SER A 618 -0.49 6.80 18.79
N ALA A 619 -1.42 7.37 19.57
CA ALA A 619 -2.50 6.60 20.18
C ALA A 619 -3.55 6.04 19.18
N ASN A 620 -3.54 6.44 17.91
CA ASN A 620 -4.32 5.81 16.84
C ASN A 620 -3.66 4.52 16.29
N TYR A 621 -2.46 4.18 16.76
CA TYR A 621 -1.66 3.03 16.32
C TYR A 621 -1.52 1.99 17.43
N ALA A 622 -2.21 0.86 17.29
CA ALA A 622 -2.05 -0.31 18.14
C ALA A 622 -0.94 -1.21 17.58
N MET A 623 0.00 -1.64 18.42
CA MET A 623 1.09 -2.54 18.02
C MET A 623 1.04 -3.83 18.82
N TRP A 624 0.82 -4.94 18.13
CA TRP A 624 0.79 -6.28 18.72
C TRP A 624 2.03 -7.04 18.28
N ARG A 625 3.03 -7.13 19.16
CA ARG A 625 4.33 -7.73 18.87
C ARG A 625 4.36 -9.22 19.21
N TYR A 626 5.06 -10.03 18.44
CA TYR A 626 5.29 -11.44 18.76
C TYR A 626 6.61 -11.94 18.18
N GLY A 627 7.31 -12.76 18.96
CA GLY A 627 8.59 -13.33 18.58
C GLY A 627 8.41 -14.55 17.69
N LEU A 628 8.48 -15.73 18.31
CA LEU A 628 8.32 -17.01 17.63
C LEU A 628 6.85 -17.26 17.26
N SER A 629 6.61 -17.65 16.01
CA SER A 629 5.29 -18.03 15.47
C SER A 629 5.49 -19.27 14.60
N PRO A 630 4.53 -20.21 14.53
CA PRO A 630 4.55 -21.26 13.50
C PRO A 630 4.39 -20.71 12.06
N ASN A 631 3.91 -19.47 11.90
CA ASN A 631 3.54 -18.85 10.62
C ASN A 631 4.56 -17.81 10.11
N GLY A 632 5.84 -17.91 10.46
CA GLY A 632 6.82 -16.90 10.06
C GLY A 632 6.67 -15.61 10.88
N PHE A 633 6.86 -14.48 10.23
CA PHE A 633 6.54 -13.17 10.77
C PHE A 633 5.03 -12.83 10.70
N SER A 634 4.19 -13.77 10.25
CA SER A 634 2.73 -13.57 10.17
C SER A 634 2.04 -13.94 11.49
N PRO A 635 0.90 -13.31 11.82
CA PRO A 635 0.17 -13.63 13.04
C PRO A 635 -0.38 -15.06 12.98
N SER A 636 -0.64 -15.65 14.15
CA SER A 636 -1.48 -16.84 14.23
C SER A 636 -2.92 -16.50 13.81
N GLN A 637 -3.67 -17.50 13.33
CA GLN A 637 -5.07 -17.27 12.91
C GLN A 637 -5.93 -16.65 14.03
N PRO A 638 -5.87 -17.12 15.30
CA PRO A 638 -6.64 -16.51 16.37
C PRO A 638 -6.29 -15.04 16.61
N LEU A 639 -5.01 -14.68 16.51
CA LEU A 639 -4.56 -13.30 16.67
C LEU A 639 -5.03 -12.42 15.50
N ALA A 640 -5.01 -12.95 14.28
CA ALA A 640 -5.51 -12.26 13.10
C ALA A 640 -7.03 -12.00 13.19
N ASP A 641 -7.79 -13.03 13.56
CA ASP A 641 -9.25 -12.94 13.75
C ASP A 641 -9.60 -11.91 14.84
N GLU A 642 -8.86 -11.92 15.95
CA GLU A 642 -9.06 -10.93 17.00
C GLU A 642 -8.80 -9.51 16.50
N GLY A 643 -7.68 -9.26 15.81
CA GLY A 643 -7.37 -7.92 15.31
C GLY A 643 -8.38 -7.43 14.28
N PHE A 644 -8.95 -8.34 13.48
CA PHE A 644 -10.10 -8.03 12.60
C PHE A 644 -11.30 -7.52 13.41
N PHE A 645 -11.72 -8.24 14.46
CA PHE A 645 -12.85 -7.81 15.29
C PHE A 645 -12.57 -6.52 16.08
N VAL A 646 -11.35 -6.34 16.58
CA VAL A 646 -10.94 -5.09 17.25
C VAL A 646 -10.97 -3.91 16.29
N MET A 647 -10.52 -4.09 15.05
CA MET A 647 -10.55 -3.06 14.02
C MET A 647 -12.00 -2.67 13.67
N ASP A 648 -12.89 -3.64 13.49
CA ASP A 648 -14.31 -3.35 13.25
C ASP A 648 -14.95 -2.59 14.41
N GLN A 649 -14.71 -3.04 15.65
CA GLN A 649 -15.21 -2.37 16.84
C GLN A 649 -14.72 -0.91 16.90
N TRP A 650 -13.44 -0.68 16.62
CA TRP A 650 -12.86 0.66 16.65
C TRP A 650 -13.48 1.58 15.59
N ILE A 651 -13.55 1.14 14.33
CA ILE A 651 -14.15 1.93 13.24
C ILE A 651 -15.63 2.20 13.53
N THR A 652 -16.38 1.19 13.98
CA THR A 652 -17.80 1.35 14.35
C THR A 652 -17.97 2.44 15.41
N ALA A 653 -17.14 2.41 16.46
CA ALA A 653 -17.17 3.42 17.51
C ALA A 653 -16.77 4.82 16.99
N VAL A 654 -15.82 4.92 16.06
CA VAL A 654 -15.44 6.18 15.41
C VAL A 654 -16.61 6.75 14.62
N LYS A 655 -17.34 5.94 13.86
CA LYS A 655 -18.49 6.42 13.08
C LYS A 655 -19.68 6.80 13.94
N ALA A 656 -19.85 6.15 15.09
CA ALA A 656 -20.85 6.53 16.08
C ALA A 656 -20.47 7.79 16.87
N SER A 657 -19.19 8.17 16.90
CA SER A 657 -18.73 9.34 17.64
C SER A 657 -19.13 10.65 16.94
N GLY A 658 -19.61 11.62 17.74
CA GLY A 658 -20.20 12.87 17.27
C GLY A 658 -19.19 13.95 16.84
N ALA A 659 -19.29 15.14 17.45
CA ALA A 659 -18.47 16.30 17.11
C ALA A 659 -16.99 16.13 17.49
N GLY A 660 -16.09 16.83 16.77
CA GLY A 660 -14.65 16.80 16.98
C GLY A 660 -13.88 16.63 15.67
N THR A 661 -12.56 16.75 15.72
CA THR A 661 -11.71 16.41 14.57
C THR A 661 -11.71 14.91 14.36
N ALA A 662 -11.46 14.45 13.12
CA ALA A 662 -11.41 13.02 12.82
C ALA A 662 -10.37 12.28 13.70
N ALA A 663 -9.19 12.88 13.91
CA ALA A 663 -8.17 12.31 14.79
C ALA A 663 -8.64 12.20 16.26
N ALA A 664 -9.27 13.25 16.81
CA ALA A 664 -9.78 13.19 18.18
C ALA A 664 -10.84 12.10 18.36
N ARG A 665 -11.70 11.90 17.36
CA ARG A 665 -12.71 10.82 17.35
C ARG A 665 -12.08 9.44 17.36
N VAL A 666 -11.02 9.21 16.57
CA VAL A 666 -10.26 7.95 16.59
C VAL A 666 -9.71 7.65 17.98
N LEU A 667 -9.10 8.64 18.63
CA LEU A 667 -8.53 8.44 19.96
C LEU A 667 -9.61 8.16 21.02
N ALA A 668 -10.70 8.92 21.01
CA ALA A 668 -11.81 8.75 21.95
C ALA A 668 -12.53 7.40 21.78
N ALA A 669 -12.57 6.88 20.55
CA ALA A 669 -13.24 5.63 20.21
C ALA A 669 -12.35 4.38 20.36
N ARG A 670 -11.08 4.51 20.80
CA ARG A 670 -10.15 3.38 20.89
C ARG A 670 -10.65 2.34 21.90
N PRO A 671 -10.96 1.10 21.48
CA PRO A 671 -11.39 0.06 22.40
C PRO A 671 -10.22 -0.42 23.27
N ALA A 672 -10.53 -0.89 24.49
CA ALA A 672 -9.50 -1.41 25.40
C ALA A 672 -8.71 -2.59 24.81
N ALA A 673 -9.37 -3.42 23.97
CA ALA A 673 -8.73 -4.54 23.28
C ALA A 673 -7.65 -4.09 22.28
N ALA A 674 -7.70 -2.84 21.79
CA ALA A 674 -6.65 -2.26 20.94
C ALA A 674 -5.43 -1.77 21.74
N ALA A 675 -5.31 -2.10 23.03
CA ALA A 675 -4.10 -1.82 23.80
C ALA A 675 -2.88 -2.53 23.18
N ASP A 676 -1.71 -1.91 23.35
CA ASP A 676 -0.46 -2.55 22.94
C ASP A 676 -0.15 -3.74 23.84
N PHE A 677 0.40 -4.78 23.25
CA PHE A 677 0.99 -5.89 24.00
C PHE A 677 2.07 -6.58 23.17
N CYS A 678 2.83 -7.43 23.84
CA CYS A 678 3.64 -8.44 23.18
C CYS A 678 3.30 -9.86 23.65
N LEU A 679 3.58 -10.81 22.78
CA LEU A 679 3.70 -12.23 23.09
C LEU A 679 5.20 -12.55 23.07
N LEU A 680 5.76 -12.84 24.24
CA LEU A 680 7.20 -13.04 24.41
C LEU A 680 7.69 -14.20 23.55
N SER A 681 8.95 -14.13 23.11
CA SER A 681 9.60 -15.15 22.29
C SER A 681 9.69 -16.51 22.98
N THR A 682 9.62 -16.52 24.32
CA THR A 682 9.56 -17.74 25.13
C THR A 682 8.17 -18.38 25.17
N ASP A 683 7.11 -17.66 24.78
CA ASP A 683 5.75 -18.19 24.68
C ASP A 683 5.49 -18.79 23.30
N ALA A 684 5.91 -20.04 23.13
CA ALA A 684 5.70 -20.78 21.87
C ALA A 684 4.20 -20.99 21.53
N ALA A 685 3.30 -20.89 22.52
CA ALA A 685 1.86 -21.05 22.30
C ALA A 685 1.18 -19.75 21.86
N GLN A 686 1.85 -18.59 22.01
CA GLN A 686 1.32 -17.27 21.66
C GLN A 686 -0.01 -16.94 22.36
N THR A 687 -0.07 -17.16 23.67
CA THR A 687 -1.32 -17.03 24.46
C THR A 687 -1.24 -16.02 25.59
N THR A 688 -0.04 -15.70 26.09
CA THR A 688 0.16 -14.85 27.26
C THR A 688 0.50 -13.43 26.84
N ARG A 689 -0.42 -12.49 27.09
CA ARG A 689 -0.20 -11.06 26.81
C ARG A 689 0.65 -10.41 27.88
N VAL A 690 1.67 -9.69 27.43
CA VAL A 690 2.47 -8.79 28.25
C VAL A 690 2.22 -7.36 27.78
N THR A 691 1.68 -6.52 28.67
CA THR A 691 1.36 -5.11 28.38
C THR A 691 2.41 -4.14 28.91
N ASP A 692 3.36 -4.61 29.72
CA ASP A 692 4.50 -3.82 30.17
C ASP A 692 5.52 -3.67 29.04
N PRO A 693 5.72 -2.46 28.49
CA PRO A 693 6.66 -2.25 27.39
C PRO A 693 8.11 -2.57 27.80
N ALA A 694 8.49 -2.40 29.06
CA ALA A 694 9.86 -2.71 29.51
C ALA A 694 10.14 -4.22 29.45
N VAL A 695 9.15 -5.05 29.76
CA VAL A 695 9.27 -6.51 29.64
C VAL A 695 9.33 -6.91 28.17
N CYS A 696 8.50 -6.30 27.31
CA CYS A 696 8.57 -6.54 25.88
C CYS A 696 9.92 -6.11 25.27
N ASP A 697 10.49 -5.00 25.71
CA ASP A 697 11.76 -4.48 25.18
C ASP A 697 12.98 -5.24 25.73
N ALA A 698 12.83 -5.98 26.84
CA ALA A 698 13.83 -6.89 27.37
C ALA A 698 13.92 -8.21 26.57
N ASP A 699 12.88 -8.57 25.83
CA ASP A 699 12.91 -9.75 24.96
C ASP A 699 13.84 -9.51 23.75
N PRO A 700 14.83 -10.39 23.53
CA PRO A 700 15.86 -10.17 22.51
C PRO A 700 15.33 -10.10 21.09
N LEU A 701 14.19 -10.75 20.80
CA LEU A 701 13.56 -10.71 19.48
C LEU A 701 12.48 -9.63 19.36
N LEU A 702 12.15 -8.88 20.42
CA LEU A 702 11.10 -7.86 20.36
C LEU A 702 11.62 -6.44 20.61
N LYS A 703 12.86 -6.32 21.10
CA LYS A 703 13.55 -5.04 21.24
C LYS A 703 13.63 -4.31 19.90
N GLY A 704 13.47 -3.00 19.93
CA GLY A 704 13.56 -2.18 18.72
C GLY A 704 15.01 -2.11 18.21
N GLY A 705 15.30 -2.79 17.09
CA GLY A 705 16.52 -2.56 16.30
C GLY A 705 16.59 -1.14 15.72
N THR A 706 17.56 -0.86 14.86
CA THR A 706 17.66 0.41 14.10
C THR A 706 17.91 0.14 12.62
N SER A 707 18.10 1.19 11.83
CA SER A 707 18.42 1.16 10.40
C SER A 707 19.84 1.65 10.08
N PRO A 708 20.34 1.43 8.85
CA PRO A 708 21.63 1.99 8.42
C PRO A 708 21.70 3.51 8.56
N ARG A 709 20.58 4.21 8.32
CA ARG A 709 20.52 5.67 8.46
C ARG A 709 20.48 6.13 9.90
N GLU A 710 19.77 5.41 10.77
CA GLU A 710 19.85 5.69 12.21
C GLU A 710 21.26 5.44 12.75
N ALA A 711 21.97 4.41 12.27
CA ALA A 711 23.38 4.19 12.59
C ALA A 711 24.30 5.31 12.04
N ALA A 712 23.87 5.99 10.97
CA ALA A 712 24.51 7.18 10.42
C ALA A 712 24.07 8.51 11.08
N GLY A 713 23.19 8.48 12.09
CA GLY A 713 22.75 9.66 12.85
C GLY A 713 21.34 10.17 12.54
N SER A 714 20.62 9.57 11.58
CA SER A 714 19.24 9.94 11.26
C SER A 714 18.27 9.67 12.44
N PRO A 715 17.16 10.43 12.57
CA PRO A 715 16.13 10.14 13.55
C PRO A 715 15.40 8.83 13.28
N ARG A 716 14.80 8.26 14.34
CA ARG A 716 14.00 7.01 14.29
C ARG A 716 12.86 7.06 13.27
N ALA A 717 12.29 8.23 13.02
CA ALA A 717 11.22 8.41 12.04
C ALA A 717 11.64 7.96 10.63
N ASN A 718 12.93 8.04 10.27
CA ASN A 718 13.46 7.66 8.95
C ASN A 718 12.58 8.20 7.79
N ASP A 719 12.19 9.46 7.87
CA ASP A 719 11.30 10.15 6.92
C ASP A 719 12.05 11.23 6.08
N LEU A 720 13.38 11.25 6.17
CA LEU A 720 14.24 12.16 5.43
C LEU A 720 14.80 11.47 4.18
N LEU A 721 14.16 11.71 3.03
CA LEU A 721 14.61 11.17 1.73
C LEU A 721 15.93 11.84 1.27
N LYS A 722 16.00 13.17 1.36
CA LYS A 722 17.20 13.98 1.18
C LYS A 722 17.35 14.95 2.33
N CYS A 723 18.45 14.86 3.07
CA CYS A 723 18.78 15.78 4.16
C CYS A 723 19.26 17.13 3.61
N GLN A 724 19.09 18.20 4.39
CA GLN A 724 19.90 19.41 4.20
C GLN A 724 21.34 19.12 4.64
N LEU A 725 22.32 19.85 4.12
CA LEU A 725 23.72 19.64 4.44
C LEU A 725 24.26 20.72 5.38
N LYS A 726 25.14 20.32 6.29
CA LYS A 726 25.96 21.18 7.14
C LYS A 726 27.44 20.83 6.96
N PRO A 727 28.38 21.74 7.30
CA PRO A 727 29.79 21.41 7.31
C PRO A 727 30.10 20.21 8.21
N LEU A 728 31.16 19.47 7.88
CA LEU A 728 31.72 18.44 8.76
C LEU A 728 32.13 19.07 10.09
N ASP A 729 31.62 18.51 11.19
CA ASP A 729 31.99 18.91 12.55
C ASP A 729 32.74 17.76 13.24
N VAL A 730 34.01 18.01 13.56
CA VAL A 730 34.87 17.03 14.23
C VAL A 730 34.40 16.70 15.65
N ALA A 731 33.63 17.60 16.28
CA ALA A 731 33.05 17.35 17.59
C ALA A 731 32.02 16.20 17.55
N GLU A 732 31.39 15.94 16.40
CA GLU A 732 30.42 14.85 16.22
C GLU A 732 31.08 13.47 16.18
N TYR A 733 32.41 13.40 16.09
CA TYR A 733 33.15 12.14 16.10
C TYR A 733 33.64 11.73 17.48
N LEU A 734 33.58 12.62 18.47
CA LEU A 734 34.07 12.34 19.82
C LEU A 734 33.34 11.13 20.43
N PRO A 735 34.06 10.25 21.16
CA PRO A 735 35.47 10.36 21.57
C PRO A 735 36.50 9.93 20.51
N ALA A 736 36.10 9.48 19.32
CA ALA A 736 37.03 9.12 18.26
C ALA A 736 37.74 10.39 17.71
N VAL A 737 39.03 10.24 17.39
CA VAL A 737 39.85 11.31 16.83
C VAL A 737 40.33 10.89 15.44
N LEU A 738 39.94 11.66 14.43
CA LEU A 738 40.46 11.50 13.07
C LEU A 738 41.79 12.24 12.95
N SER A 739 42.78 11.61 12.29
CA SER A 739 44.01 12.31 11.91
C SER A 739 43.71 13.43 10.90
N ALA A 740 44.66 14.36 10.71
CA ALA A 740 44.52 15.41 9.70
C ALA A 740 44.31 14.84 8.28
N GLU A 741 44.96 13.71 7.97
CA GLU A 741 44.85 13.00 6.69
C GLU A 741 43.46 12.35 6.54
N GLN A 742 42.96 11.69 7.60
CA GLN A 742 41.62 11.11 7.62
C GLN A 742 40.53 12.17 7.48
N LEU A 743 40.70 13.32 8.13
CA LEU A 743 39.78 14.44 8.00
C LEU A 743 39.82 15.07 6.59
N ALA A 744 41.00 15.17 5.97
CA ALA A 744 41.13 15.62 4.58
C ALA A 744 40.40 14.69 3.60
N ARG A 745 40.53 13.37 3.81
CA ARG A 745 39.80 12.34 3.05
C ARG A 745 38.28 12.46 3.22
N MET A 746 37.80 12.64 4.46
CA MET A 746 36.38 12.88 4.72
C MET A 746 35.86 14.16 4.05
N ARG A 747 36.64 15.25 4.07
CA ARG A 747 36.30 16.49 3.35
C ARG A 747 36.25 16.31 1.84
N ALA A 748 37.07 15.41 1.28
CA ALA A 748 37.00 15.07 -0.14
C ALA A 748 35.74 14.27 -0.49
N VAL A 749 35.32 13.34 0.38
CA VAL A 749 34.07 12.57 0.20
C VAL A 749 32.83 13.48 0.34
N PHE A 750 32.84 14.38 1.32
CA PHE A 750 31.72 15.25 1.67
C PHE A 750 32.01 16.72 1.37
N ALA A 751 32.38 17.01 0.12
CA ALA A 751 32.75 18.35 -0.33
C ALA A 751 31.63 19.39 -0.08
N ASP A 752 30.37 18.97 -0.22
CA ASP A 752 29.18 19.81 0.00
C ASP A 752 28.63 19.73 1.44
N GLY A 753 29.28 18.95 2.31
CA GLY A 753 28.88 18.72 3.70
C GLY A 753 28.17 17.40 3.96
N VAL A 754 27.75 17.22 5.21
CA VAL A 754 27.09 16.02 5.76
C VAL A 754 25.66 16.34 6.18
N CYS A 755 24.83 15.32 6.38
CA CYS A 755 23.44 15.53 6.74
C CYS A 755 23.24 16.34 8.03
N ASP A 756 22.47 17.43 7.95
CA ASP A 756 21.88 18.13 9.08
C ASP A 756 20.51 17.53 9.41
N TYR A 757 20.52 16.52 10.28
CA TYR A 757 19.31 15.83 10.73
C TYR A 757 18.42 16.69 11.65
N SER A 758 18.83 17.92 12.02
CA SER A 758 17.98 18.85 12.76
C SER A 758 16.96 19.58 11.87
N LYS A 759 17.12 19.47 10.54
CA LYS A 759 16.28 20.14 9.55
C LYS A 759 15.33 19.16 8.88
N ARG A 760 14.21 19.70 8.38
CA ARG A 760 13.33 18.96 7.48
C ARG A 760 14.04 18.65 6.17
N GLY A 761 13.59 17.55 5.54
CA GLY A 761 14.11 17.10 4.26
C GLY A 761 13.96 18.15 3.16
N VAL A 762 14.87 18.13 2.20
CA VAL A 762 14.82 19.01 1.03
C VAL A 762 13.53 18.75 0.23
N GLY A 763 12.86 19.82 -0.19
CA GLY A 763 11.62 19.73 -0.94
C GLY A 763 10.40 19.31 -0.12
N PHE A 764 10.51 19.19 1.21
CA PHE A 764 9.39 18.86 2.08
C PHE A 764 8.27 19.90 1.95
N GLU A 765 7.06 19.41 1.66
CA GLU A 765 5.82 20.16 1.70
C GLU A 765 4.71 19.26 2.26
N PRO A 766 3.78 19.77 3.09
CA PRO A 766 2.63 18.98 3.51
C PRO A 766 1.79 18.51 2.31
N ALA A 767 1.11 17.38 2.45
CA ALA A 767 0.23 16.87 1.40
C ALA A 767 -0.92 17.86 1.12
N ARG A 768 -1.21 18.14 -0.16
CA ARG A 768 -2.18 19.17 -0.58
C ARG A 768 -3.47 18.58 -1.16
N GLY A 769 -4.05 17.59 -0.48
CA GLY A 769 -5.24 16.88 -0.96
C GLY A 769 -4.95 15.91 -2.11
N VAL A 770 -6.02 15.36 -2.69
CA VAL A 770 -5.92 14.32 -3.73
C VAL A 770 -5.29 14.91 -4.99
N THR A 771 -4.19 14.31 -5.45
CA THR A 771 -3.46 14.78 -6.64
C THR A 771 -3.73 13.88 -7.84
N SER A 772 -4.17 14.46 -8.95
CA SER A 772 -4.29 13.80 -10.25
C SER A 772 -3.06 14.05 -11.12
N PHE A 773 -2.57 13.00 -11.76
CA PHE A 773 -1.45 12.99 -12.70
C PHE A 773 -1.92 12.86 -14.16
N ALA A 774 -3.22 12.99 -14.42
CA ALA A 774 -3.79 12.95 -15.76
C ALA A 774 -3.20 14.04 -16.69
N ALA A 775 -2.84 15.20 -16.13
CA ALA A 775 -2.18 16.30 -16.85
C ALA A 775 -0.66 16.12 -17.02
N GLY A 776 -0.08 15.06 -16.45
CA GLY A 776 1.35 14.73 -16.52
C GLY A 776 2.09 14.80 -15.18
N PRO A 777 3.42 14.62 -15.20
CA PRO A 777 4.26 14.57 -14.01
C PRO A 777 4.14 15.79 -13.10
N GLY A 778 4.35 15.58 -11.81
CA GLY A 778 4.14 16.57 -10.75
C GLY A 778 2.68 16.64 -10.28
N GLY A 779 1.73 16.40 -11.20
CA GLY A 779 0.30 16.34 -10.90
C GLY A 779 -0.32 17.67 -10.45
N GLN A 780 -1.65 17.66 -10.36
CA GLN A 780 -2.49 18.78 -9.95
C GLN A 780 -3.49 18.32 -8.90
N VAL A 781 -3.68 19.13 -7.86
CA VAL A 781 -4.68 18.87 -6.82
C VAL A 781 -6.07 18.91 -7.44
N LEU A 782 -6.91 17.92 -7.13
CA LEU A 782 -8.30 17.92 -7.57
C LEU A 782 -9.03 19.15 -7.03
N PRO A 783 -9.95 19.75 -7.82
CA PRO A 783 -10.82 20.79 -7.31
C PRO A 783 -11.75 20.23 -6.21
N ALA A 784 -12.55 21.10 -5.62
CA ALA A 784 -13.68 20.68 -4.79
C ALA A 784 -14.56 19.69 -5.58
N ALA A 785 -15.12 18.69 -4.88
CA ALA A 785 -16.00 17.71 -5.50
C ALA A 785 -17.19 18.41 -6.18
N PRO A 786 -17.58 17.99 -7.40
CA PRO A 786 -18.77 18.53 -8.04
C PRO A 786 -20.01 18.25 -7.17
N VAL A 787 -20.85 19.27 -7.04
CA VAL A 787 -22.14 19.20 -6.34
C VAL A 787 -23.26 19.59 -7.30
N SER A 788 -24.48 19.16 -7.02
CA SER A 788 -25.64 19.58 -7.81
C SER A 788 -25.86 21.09 -7.72
N THR A 789 -26.20 21.71 -8.84
CA THR A 789 -26.45 23.16 -8.94
C THR A 789 -27.85 23.44 -9.50
N PRO A 790 -28.55 24.49 -9.04
CA PRO A 790 -29.86 24.85 -9.56
C PRO A 790 -29.80 25.20 -11.05
N ARG A 791 -30.80 24.76 -11.82
CA ARG A 791 -30.95 25.05 -13.24
C ARG A 791 -31.82 26.28 -13.52
#